data_AF-A0A1P8N208-F1
#
_entry.id   AF-A0A1P8N208-F1
#
_cell.length_a   1.000
_cell.length_b   1.000
_cell.length_c   1.000
_cell.angle_alpha   90.00
_cell.angle_beta   90.00
_cell.angle_gamma   90.00
#
_symmetry.space_group_name_H-M   'P 1'
#
loop_
_entity.id
_entity.type
_entity.pdbx_description
1 polymer ?
#
loop_
_entity_poly.entity_id
_entity_poly.type
_entity_poly.pdbx_seq_one_letter_code
_entity_poly.pdbx_strand_id
1 'polypeptide(L)'
;MPNIAFSGFSAGSTVTIGGVTVNAWGQVANGETVWDRPAAPGTSVEINIQRSEHQVAPEGIMFDVTLNGFDTDTLPVGQYDPSYHDKVIFWDFGEDYTFEAPTKVADMDAADGGNRTSSRYMRGPLGAHTYRSADTYTVRVAVLEPSSGKWGQGVTTVTVEDPDSLYTGTGTLFVDPSGSFANAPGGALRFTSIGDAWNVMANAGRASRIMLERGQNYTISPSDISLYQPSGAASVSLRMQARPSMGTSDAAKPVVQATGFSGQEANVFYDNSVANSASASSGTVFSDIDFRGQWNAINESGVRLTFYQVASGGSGPTSVTFDACDFTGWGITLYGSDWPSGRGVTNRVATYNDCKITEWGGYGILEASQSSHAITGCRIAQNPNAQAGGDRTNEPNAPIRITDPWRSVVSACDLFSLNGWARWGGISATQPCVRWNTSARYAGARLNVQSCAMEAAWTPLSINSQNAGTARNLVNALVEGCILIAGFQSRAIFEVSHGGSTIRNNMAIFAPVSHDSGSIGGFNAGIQGGFLWMEGGGQGNPANETTPVLFYNNTLVNLTDIVAAEVRDSIGFSSVTPRNNLIHAPAFGAQGQRYEPMTAQRAFEPRYLGYRNSSTPLATQFAHPTDMATLWMPALNSPALGEALIEPNAHTDFKGELRPEPASLGATEVS
;
A
#
# COMPACT_ATOMS: atom_id res chain seq x y z
N MET A 1 -0.17 31.60 3.57
CA MET A 1 0.43 30.28 3.33
C MET A 1 1.13 29.87 4.61
N PRO A 2 0.74 28.78 5.27
CA PRO A 2 1.47 28.31 6.45
C PRO A 2 2.87 27.87 6.01
N ASN A 3 3.90 28.48 6.59
CA ASN A 3 5.29 28.07 6.41
C ASN A 3 5.47 26.74 7.14
N ILE A 4 5.82 25.69 6.41
CA ILE A 4 6.26 24.42 6.99
C ILE A 4 7.68 24.63 7.53
N ALA A 5 7.90 24.39 8.82
CA ALA A 5 9.21 24.43 9.45
C ALA A 5 9.60 22.99 9.83
N PHE A 6 10.73 22.53 9.32
CA PHE A 6 11.31 21.22 9.64
C PHE A 6 12.10 21.29 10.95
N SER A 7 11.83 20.37 11.87
CA SER A 7 12.62 20.14 13.08
C SER A 7 13.83 19.28 12.73
N GLY A 8 14.98 19.91 12.44
CA GLY A 8 16.23 19.19 12.21
C GLY A 8 17.36 20.02 11.60
N PHE A 9 17.05 21.08 10.86
CA PHE A 9 18.09 21.96 10.31
C PHE A 9 18.26 23.19 11.20
N SER A 10 19.48 23.46 11.67
CA SER A 10 19.83 24.80 12.14
C SER A 10 19.53 25.79 11.02
N ALA A 11 18.78 26.86 11.29
CA ALA A 11 18.51 27.91 10.32
C ALA A 11 19.83 28.36 9.65
N GLY A 12 19.98 28.09 8.35
CA GLY A 12 21.15 28.48 7.57
C GLY A 12 22.03 27.36 6.99
N SER A 13 21.70 26.07 7.14
CA SER A 13 22.43 25.00 6.43
C SER A 13 21.91 24.77 5.01
N THR A 14 22.80 24.80 4.02
CA THR A 14 22.53 24.60 2.59
C THR A 14 23.39 23.45 2.05
N VAL A 15 22.81 22.52 1.27
CA VAL A 15 23.58 21.57 0.43
C VAL A 15 23.38 21.95 -1.03
N THR A 16 24.46 21.99 -1.80
CA THR A 16 24.45 22.42 -3.20
C THR A 16 24.82 21.23 -4.09
N ILE A 17 23.84 20.68 -4.82
CA ILE A 17 24.08 19.62 -5.82
C ILE A 17 24.00 20.29 -7.20
N GLY A 18 25.12 20.35 -7.93
CA GLY A 18 25.16 20.98 -9.26
C GLY A 18 24.77 22.46 -9.28
N GLY A 19 24.99 23.20 -8.18
CA GLY A 19 24.58 24.60 -8.04
C GLY A 19 23.16 24.81 -7.47
N VAL A 20 22.51 23.75 -6.99
CA VAL A 20 21.12 23.75 -6.53
C VAL A 20 21.03 23.42 -5.05
N THR A 21 20.37 24.29 -4.27
CA THR A 21 20.01 23.99 -2.88
C THR A 21 18.52 23.68 -2.78
N VAL A 22 18.19 22.46 -2.37
CA VAL A 22 16.80 22.02 -2.15
C VAL A 22 16.66 21.64 -0.68
N ASN A 23 15.61 22.11 0.00
CA ASN A 23 15.22 21.60 1.31
C ASN A 23 14.19 20.48 1.11
N ALA A 24 14.13 19.54 2.06
CA ALA A 24 13.06 18.56 2.11
C ALA A 24 11.70 19.28 1.99
N TRP A 25 10.86 18.83 1.07
CA TRP A 25 9.49 19.34 0.84
C TRP A 25 9.36 20.81 0.36
N GLY A 26 10.23 21.22 -0.55
CA GLY A 26 9.83 22.22 -1.53
C GLY A 26 10.15 23.68 -1.20
N GLN A 27 10.99 23.96 -0.20
CA GLN A 27 11.67 25.25 -0.10
C GLN A 27 13.10 25.11 -0.62
N VAL A 28 13.59 26.04 -1.41
CA VAL A 28 15.03 26.21 -1.64
C VAL A 28 15.55 27.27 -0.65
N ALA A 29 16.85 27.30 -0.38
CA ALA A 29 17.45 28.14 0.68
C ALA A 29 17.17 29.66 0.58
N ASN A 30 16.68 30.14 -0.57
CA ASN A 30 16.36 31.54 -0.82
C ASN A 30 14.87 31.89 -0.61
N GLY A 31 14.04 30.96 -0.13
CA GLY A 31 12.59 31.16 0.04
C GLY A 31 11.77 30.97 -1.24
N GLU A 32 12.40 30.70 -2.37
CA GLU A 32 11.75 30.16 -3.57
C GLU A 32 11.30 28.72 -3.30
N THR A 33 10.33 28.23 -4.06
CA THR A 33 9.92 26.82 -4.03
C THR A 33 10.52 26.05 -5.18
N VAL A 34 10.55 24.71 -5.07
CA VAL A 34 10.92 23.85 -6.21
C VAL A 34 10.08 24.13 -7.47
N TRP A 35 8.86 24.65 -7.27
CA TRP A 35 7.91 24.98 -8.32
C TRP A 35 8.25 26.25 -9.12
N ASP A 36 9.05 27.15 -8.52
CA ASP A 36 9.42 28.44 -9.12
C ASP A 36 10.63 28.31 -10.05
N ARG A 37 11.30 27.16 -10.03
CA ARG A 37 12.55 26.94 -10.76
C ARG A 37 12.27 26.61 -12.23
N PRO A 38 12.94 27.29 -13.19
CA PRO A 38 12.82 26.91 -14.60
C PRO A 38 13.36 25.49 -14.83
N ALA A 39 12.64 24.72 -15.64
CA ALA A 39 13.10 23.42 -16.11
C ALA A 39 14.42 23.56 -16.88
N ALA A 40 15.25 22.51 -16.85
CA ALA A 40 16.46 22.46 -17.66
C ALA A 40 16.09 22.53 -19.16
N PRO A 41 16.89 23.20 -20.01
CA PRO A 41 16.58 23.32 -21.43
C PRO A 41 16.32 21.97 -22.09
N GLY A 42 15.19 21.84 -22.78
CA GLY A 42 14.79 20.63 -23.49
C GLY A 42 14.12 19.54 -22.63
N THR A 43 14.04 19.71 -21.31
CA THR A 43 13.31 18.78 -20.44
C THR A 43 11.81 19.07 -20.43
N SER A 44 10.99 18.02 -20.37
CA SER A 44 9.55 18.12 -20.13
C SER A 44 9.06 17.00 -19.23
N VAL A 45 8.09 17.32 -18.37
CA VAL A 45 7.40 16.35 -17.52
C VAL A 45 5.91 16.48 -17.76
N GLU A 46 5.31 15.43 -18.30
CA GLU A 46 3.86 15.31 -18.47
C GLU A 46 3.27 14.45 -17.34
N ILE A 47 2.16 14.90 -16.76
CA ILE A 47 1.39 14.13 -15.77
C ILE A 47 0.27 13.40 -16.51
N ASN A 48 0.31 12.07 -16.53
CA ASN A 48 -0.79 11.28 -17.04
C ASN A 48 -1.75 10.90 -15.90
N ILE A 49 -3.04 10.93 -16.18
CA ILE A 49 -4.10 10.71 -15.18
C ILE A 49 -4.94 9.51 -15.59
N GLN A 50 -5.15 8.58 -14.64
CA GLN A 50 -6.16 7.53 -14.74
C GLN A 50 -7.15 7.69 -13.59
N ARG A 51 -8.43 7.95 -13.92
CA ARG A 51 -9.48 8.26 -12.95
C ARG A 51 -10.83 7.72 -13.38
N SER A 52 -11.84 7.90 -12.53
CA SER A 52 -13.23 7.56 -12.84
C SER A 52 -13.80 8.45 -13.94
N GLU A 53 -14.78 7.94 -14.68
CA GLU A 53 -15.57 8.77 -15.60
C GLU A 53 -16.60 9.65 -14.87
N HIS A 54 -16.96 9.32 -13.63
CA HIS A 54 -17.89 10.12 -12.82
C HIS A 54 -17.29 11.45 -12.36
N GLN A 55 -16.00 11.47 -12.04
CA GLN A 55 -15.28 12.67 -11.60
C GLN A 55 -15.88 13.34 -10.35
N VAL A 56 -16.39 12.56 -9.40
CA VAL A 56 -17.16 13.06 -8.24
C VAL A 56 -16.52 12.63 -6.92
N ALA A 57 -16.34 13.57 -6.00
CA ALA A 57 -15.73 13.33 -4.69
C ALA A 57 -16.55 12.33 -3.84
N PRO A 58 -15.95 11.42 -3.03
CA PRO A 58 -14.52 11.17 -3.02
C PRO A 58 -14.10 10.42 -4.28
N GLU A 59 -12.97 10.82 -4.87
CA GLU A 59 -12.48 10.24 -6.11
C GLU A 59 -11.02 9.82 -6.00
N GLY A 60 -10.77 8.52 -6.14
CA GLY A 60 -9.43 7.97 -6.26
C GLY A 60 -8.87 8.12 -7.67
N ILE A 61 -7.66 8.68 -7.76
CA ILE A 61 -6.94 8.94 -9.01
C ILE A 61 -5.53 8.33 -8.93
N MET A 62 -5.12 7.67 -10.01
CA MET A 62 -3.74 7.22 -10.21
C MET A 62 -3.04 8.16 -11.20
N PHE A 63 -1.78 8.49 -10.89
CA PHE A 63 -0.92 9.35 -11.68
C PHE A 63 0.36 8.60 -12.08
N ASP A 64 0.86 8.88 -13.27
CA ASP A 64 2.26 8.59 -13.63
C ASP A 64 2.82 9.72 -14.50
N VAL A 65 4.11 9.62 -14.82
CA VAL A 65 4.81 10.65 -15.59
C VAL A 65 5.31 10.13 -16.94
N THR A 66 5.31 11.01 -17.94
CA THR A 66 6.10 10.86 -19.15
C THR A 66 7.23 11.90 -19.13
N LEU A 67 8.47 11.42 -19.15
CA LEU A 67 9.68 12.23 -19.13
C LEU A 67 10.30 12.34 -20.53
N ASN A 68 10.76 13.54 -20.90
CA ASN A 68 11.54 13.79 -22.12
C ASN A 68 12.71 14.73 -21.83
N GLY A 69 13.84 14.54 -22.50
CA GLY A 69 15.02 15.41 -22.42
C GLY A 69 15.92 15.16 -21.21
N PHE A 70 15.59 14.17 -20.39
CA PHE A 70 16.44 13.64 -19.33
C PHE A 70 17.53 12.73 -19.92
N ASP A 71 18.52 12.30 -19.15
CA ASP A 71 19.50 11.31 -19.64
C ASP A 71 18.84 9.93 -19.80
N THR A 72 17.89 9.61 -18.92
CA THR A 72 16.97 8.48 -19.12
C THR A 72 15.53 8.98 -19.10
N ASP A 73 14.90 8.90 -20.28
CA ASP A 73 13.49 9.23 -20.50
C ASP A 73 12.59 8.02 -20.18
N THR A 74 11.30 8.28 -20.01
CA THR A 74 10.31 7.22 -19.76
C THR A 74 10.21 6.27 -20.94
N LEU A 75 10.35 4.98 -20.67
CA LEU A 75 10.21 3.96 -21.70
C LEU A 75 8.77 3.43 -21.81
N PRO A 76 8.37 2.92 -22.98
CA PRO A 76 7.06 2.30 -23.16
C PRO A 76 6.82 1.14 -22.20
N VAL A 77 5.55 0.91 -21.84
CA VAL A 77 5.17 -0.23 -21.01
C VAL A 77 5.57 -1.55 -21.68
N GLY A 78 5.95 -2.54 -20.87
CA GLY A 78 6.46 -3.83 -21.35
C GLY A 78 7.99 -3.96 -21.25
N GLN A 79 8.69 -2.88 -20.94
CA GLN A 79 10.15 -2.82 -20.87
C GLN A 79 10.64 -2.48 -19.47
N TYR A 80 11.92 -2.78 -19.20
CA TYR A 80 12.64 -2.19 -18.07
C TYR A 80 12.86 -0.71 -18.36
N ASP A 81 12.49 0.14 -17.41
CA ASP A 81 12.47 1.60 -17.53
C ASP A 81 13.47 2.20 -16.52
N PRO A 82 14.72 2.50 -16.92
CA PRO A 82 15.72 3.06 -16.03
C PRO A 82 15.26 4.34 -15.32
N SER A 83 14.45 5.17 -16.00
CA SER A 83 13.91 6.42 -15.47
C SER A 83 12.99 6.20 -14.25
N TYR A 84 12.46 4.98 -14.10
CA TYR A 84 11.65 4.59 -12.95
C TYR A 84 12.49 4.46 -11.66
N HIS A 85 13.81 4.27 -11.79
CA HIS A 85 14.71 3.91 -10.69
C HIS A 85 15.70 5.01 -10.32
N ASP A 86 16.13 5.80 -11.29
CA ASP A 86 17.23 6.77 -11.14
C ASP A 86 16.77 8.20 -10.87
N LYS A 87 15.45 8.46 -10.84
CA LYS A 87 14.88 9.78 -10.59
C LYS A 87 14.48 9.99 -9.14
N VAL A 88 14.52 11.25 -8.72
CA VAL A 88 13.82 11.73 -7.53
C VAL A 88 12.57 12.47 -8.01
N ILE A 89 11.41 11.91 -7.70
CA ILE A 89 10.11 12.40 -8.17
C ILE A 89 9.26 12.77 -6.95
N PHE A 90 8.68 13.96 -6.97
CA PHE A 90 7.84 14.51 -5.91
C PHE A 90 6.50 14.97 -6.46
N TRP A 91 5.42 14.55 -5.81
CA TRP A 91 4.06 14.94 -6.12
C TRP A 91 3.52 15.92 -5.08
N ASP A 92 2.78 16.93 -5.52
CA ASP A 92 1.89 17.76 -4.72
C ASP A 92 0.51 17.73 -5.38
N PHE A 93 -0.47 17.14 -4.70
CA PHE A 93 -1.82 16.95 -5.23
C PHE A 93 -2.73 18.17 -5.03
N GLY A 94 -2.29 19.17 -4.25
CA GLY A 94 -3.03 20.41 -4.03
C GLY A 94 -4.20 20.33 -3.03
N GLU A 95 -4.63 19.13 -2.62
CA GLU A 95 -5.51 18.90 -1.47
C GLU A 95 -4.68 18.31 -0.31
N ASP A 96 -5.05 18.60 0.94
CA ASP A 96 -4.39 18.04 2.12
C ASP A 96 -5.41 17.55 3.15
N TYR A 97 -5.14 16.38 3.69
CA TYR A 97 -5.74 15.84 4.89
C TYR A 97 -4.74 14.86 5.52
N THR A 98 -4.94 14.55 6.80
CA THR A 98 -4.11 13.57 7.50
C THR A 98 -4.77 12.20 7.42
N PHE A 99 -4.00 11.16 7.07
CA PHE A 99 -4.44 9.77 7.21
C PHE A 99 -4.58 9.42 8.69
N GLU A 100 -5.72 8.88 9.08
CA GLU A 100 -6.02 8.50 10.48
C GLU A 100 -5.83 7.00 10.72
N ALA A 101 -6.06 6.16 9.70
CA ALA A 101 -5.98 4.72 9.83
C ALA A 101 -4.57 4.16 10.16
N PRO A 102 -3.45 4.65 9.58
CA PRO A 102 -2.17 3.96 9.63
C PRO A 102 -1.38 4.32 10.90
N THR A 103 -1.87 3.83 12.04
CA THR A 103 -1.35 4.18 13.37
C THR A 103 0.16 4.04 13.55
N LYS A 104 0.80 3.04 12.91
CA LYS A 104 2.27 2.88 12.99
C LYS A 104 3.06 3.87 12.16
N VAL A 105 2.47 4.39 11.08
CA VAL A 105 3.07 5.47 10.31
C VAL A 105 2.95 6.78 11.08
N ALA A 106 1.84 7.01 11.77
CA ALA A 106 1.70 8.14 12.70
C ALA A 106 2.71 8.08 13.85
N ASP A 107 2.93 6.90 14.44
CA ASP A 107 3.98 6.68 15.45
C ASP A 107 5.39 7.00 14.88
N MET A 108 5.68 6.60 13.63
CA MET A 108 6.95 6.92 12.95
C MET A 108 7.14 8.43 12.75
N ASP A 109 6.11 9.13 12.29
CA ASP A 109 6.13 10.59 12.12
C ASP A 109 6.37 11.29 13.47
N ALA A 110 5.72 10.81 14.53
CA ALA A 110 5.94 11.33 15.89
C ALA A 110 7.35 11.07 16.41
N ALA A 111 7.97 9.95 16.01
CA ALA A 111 9.35 9.65 16.37
C ALA A 111 10.32 10.59 15.64
N ASP A 112 10.28 10.66 14.32
CA ASP A 112 11.35 11.30 13.54
C ASP A 112 11.03 12.67 12.96
N GLY A 113 9.85 13.24 13.28
CA GLY A 113 9.37 14.51 12.75
C GLY A 113 8.91 14.45 11.30
N GLY A 114 8.69 13.23 10.77
CA GLY A 114 8.19 13.00 9.43
C GLY A 114 6.76 13.53 9.20
N ASN A 115 6.35 13.50 7.93
CA ASN A 115 5.02 13.91 7.49
C ASN A 115 4.42 12.88 6.53
N ARG A 116 4.66 11.59 6.79
CA ARG A 116 4.20 10.47 5.95
C ARG A 116 2.68 10.34 5.98
N THR A 117 2.03 10.84 7.02
CA THR A 117 0.57 10.84 7.20
C THR A 117 -0.15 11.95 6.43
N SER A 118 0.54 12.93 5.85
CA SER A 118 -0.10 13.91 4.95
C SER A 118 -0.44 13.27 3.61
N SER A 119 -1.69 13.42 3.17
CA SER A 119 -2.15 12.93 1.87
C SER A 119 -1.66 13.79 0.71
N ARG A 120 -1.29 15.04 0.97
CA ARG A 120 -0.96 16.03 -0.07
C ARG A 120 0.24 15.65 -0.92
N TYR A 121 1.20 14.94 -0.33
CA TYR A 121 2.49 14.70 -0.98
C TYR A 121 2.81 13.22 -1.09
N MET A 122 3.47 12.86 -2.19
CA MET A 122 3.97 11.51 -2.43
C MET A 122 5.31 11.56 -3.17
N ARG A 123 6.10 10.48 -3.11
CA ARG A 123 7.33 10.34 -3.87
C ARG A 123 7.23 9.24 -4.92
N GLY A 124 8.23 9.18 -5.79
CA GLY A 124 8.41 8.10 -6.75
C GLY A 124 7.60 8.27 -8.05
N PRO A 125 7.84 7.39 -9.03
CA PRO A 125 7.36 7.53 -10.41
C PRO A 125 5.85 7.30 -10.59
N LEU A 126 5.19 6.71 -9.60
CA LEU A 126 3.72 6.58 -9.57
C LEU A 126 3.17 7.40 -8.41
N GLY A 127 2.20 8.26 -8.69
CA GLY A 127 1.43 9.01 -7.70
C GLY A 127 0.03 8.44 -7.55
N ALA A 128 -0.58 8.61 -6.37
CA ALA A 128 -1.99 8.33 -6.17
C ALA A 128 -2.57 9.27 -5.12
N HIS A 129 -3.81 9.71 -5.33
CA HIS A 129 -4.53 10.57 -4.39
C HIS A 129 -6.02 10.31 -4.44
N THR A 130 -6.69 10.43 -3.29
CA THR A 130 -8.15 10.48 -3.24
C THR A 130 -8.59 11.88 -2.86
N TYR A 131 -9.28 12.56 -3.79
CA TYR A 131 -9.85 13.87 -3.54
C TYR A 131 -11.15 13.74 -2.77
N ARG A 132 -11.20 14.25 -1.52
CA ARG A 132 -12.36 14.06 -0.63
C ARG A 132 -13.45 15.12 -0.82
N SER A 133 -13.08 16.28 -1.35
CA SER A 133 -13.99 17.41 -1.57
C SER A 133 -14.10 17.79 -3.04
N ALA A 134 -15.22 18.44 -3.39
CA ALA A 134 -15.39 19.02 -4.71
C ALA A 134 -14.61 20.34 -4.83
N ASP A 135 -13.68 20.40 -5.78
CA ASP A 135 -12.91 21.60 -6.10
C ASP A 135 -12.15 21.40 -7.43
N THR A 136 -11.41 22.42 -7.86
CA THR A 136 -10.35 22.31 -8.85
C THR A 136 -8.99 22.38 -8.17
N TYR A 137 -8.29 21.26 -8.18
CA TYR A 137 -6.97 21.10 -7.57
C TYR A 137 -5.87 21.28 -8.60
N THR A 138 -4.76 21.92 -8.19
CA THR A 138 -3.54 22.01 -9.00
C THR A 138 -2.60 20.89 -8.58
N VAL A 139 -2.41 19.92 -9.47
CA VAL A 139 -1.45 18.82 -9.29
C VAL A 139 -0.13 19.22 -9.91
N ARG A 140 0.94 19.06 -9.14
CA ARG A 140 2.29 19.37 -9.57
C ARG A 140 3.20 18.17 -9.35
N VAL A 141 4.12 17.96 -10.28
CA VAL A 141 5.18 16.98 -10.15
C VAL A 141 6.52 17.64 -10.45
N ALA A 142 7.50 17.31 -9.62
CA ALA A 142 8.88 17.76 -9.75
C ALA A 142 9.79 16.55 -9.95
N VAL A 143 10.72 16.64 -10.89
CA VAL A 143 11.61 15.54 -11.27
C VAL A 143 13.05 16.06 -11.29
N LEU A 144 13.90 15.42 -10.49
CA LEU A 144 15.34 15.59 -10.49
C LEU A 144 15.98 14.32 -11.03
N GLU A 145 16.83 14.46 -12.05
CA GLU A 145 17.78 13.44 -12.46
C GLU A 145 19.13 13.73 -11.80
N PRO A 146 19.53 12.93 -10.82
CA PRO A 146 20.71 13.25 -10.01
C PRO A 146 22.03 13.14 -10.78
N SER A 147 22.13 12.20 -11.73
CA SER A 147 23.35 11.95 -12.51
C SER A 147 23.82 13.19 -13.29
N SER A 148 22.89 13.97 -13.82
CA SER A 148 23.14 15.18 -14.61
C SER A 148 22.78 16.47 -13.88
N GLY A 149 22.03 16.37 -12.77
CA GLY A 149 21.38 17.51 -12.13
C GLY A 149 20.24 18.10 -12.95
N LYS A 150 19.80 17.44 -14.05
CA LYS A 150 18.67 17.92 -14.85
C LYS A 150 17.40 17.96 -14.00
N TRP A 151 16.64 19.02 -14.21
CA TRP A 151 15.43 19.33 -13.45
C TRP A 151 14.28 19.56 -14.41
N GLY A 152 13.10 19.04 -14.10
CA GLY A 152 11.86 19.34 -14.81
C GLY A 152 10.66 19.35 -13.88
N GLN A 153 9.58 19.98 -14.32
CA GLN A 153 8.31 20.00 -13.60
C GLN A 153 7.13 19.89 -14.54
N GLY A 154 6.05 19.30 -14.05
CA GLY A 154 4.77 19.17 -14.71
C GLY A 154 3.66 19.75 -13.85
N VAL A 155 2.67 20.38 -14.47
CA VAL A 155 1.50 20.93 -13.79
C VAL A 155 0.26 20.54 -14.57
N THR A 156 -0.76 20.08 -13.86
CA THR A 156 -2.09 19.82 -14.42
C THR A 156 -3.16 20.19 -13.41
N THR A 157 -4.41 20.30 -13.87
CA THR A 157 -5.56 20.60 -13.03
C THR A 157 -6.48 19.40 -12.96
N VAL A 158 -6.95 19.06 -11.76
CA VAL A 158 -7.96 18.03 -11.53
C VAL A 158 -9.20 18.71 -10.99
N THR A 159 -10.29 18.69 -11.74
CA THR A 159 -11.61 19.10 -11.23
C THR A 159 -12.35 17.89 -10.72
N VAL A 160 -12.92 18.00 -9.52
CA VAL A 160 -13.74 16.99 -8.87
C VAL A 160 -15.09 17.63 -8.54
N GLU A 161 -16.17 17.03 -8.99
CA GLU A 161 -17.52 17.54 -8.85
C GLU A 161 -18.15 17.17 -7.49
N ASP A 162 -19.15 17.96 -7.11
CA ASP A 162 -19.94 17.76 -5.90
C ASP A 162 -20.90 16.57 -6.08
N PRO A 163 -20.85 15.54 -5.23
CA PRO A 163 -21.80 14.45 -5.29
C PRO A 163 -23.26 14.90 -5.11
N ASP A 164 -23.52 15.99 -4.39
CA ASP A 164 -24.89 16.50 -4.26
C ASP A 164 -25.42 17.07 -5.58
N SER A 165 -24.55 17.49 -6.49
CA SER A 165 -24.92 17.96 -7.84
C SER A 165 -25.21 16.81 -8.80
N LEU A 166 -24.45 15.71 -8.74
CA LEU A 166 -24.71 14.53 -9.58
C LEU A 166 -25.93 13.74 -9.09
N TYR A 167 -26.08 13.58 -7.78
CA TYR A 167 -27.11 12.73 -7.16
C TYR A 167 -28.27 13.54 -6.57
N THR A 168 -28.74 14.56 -7.29
CA THR A 168 -29.81 15.45 -6.81
C THR A 168 -31.17 14.76 -6.65
N GLY A 169 -31.98 15.26 -5.70
CA GLY A 169 -33.36 14.82 -5.48
C GLY A 169 -33.48 13.31 -5.38
N THR A 170 -34.27 12.70 -6.26
CA THR A 170 -34.53 11.25 -6.26
C THR A 170 -33.33 10.40 -6.70
N GLY A 171 -32.19 11.00 -7.04
CA GLY A 171 -30.91 10.32 -7.24
C GLY A 171 -30.20 9.99 -5.91
N THR A 172 -30.62 10.62 -4.80
CA THR A 172 -30.19 10.25 -3.45
C THR A 172 -31.24 9.38 -2.77
N LEU A 173 -30.80 8.22 -2.30
CA LEU A 173 -31.58 7.25 -1.54
C LEU A 173 -31.11 7.31 -0.08
N PHE A 174 -31.76 8.13 0.73
CA PHE A 174 -31.39 8.35 2.11
C PHE A 174 -32.00 7.27 3.01
N VAL A 175 -31.17 6.65 3.85
CA VAL A 175 -31.56 5.54 4.72
C VAL A 175 -31.35 5.94 6.17
N ASP A 176 -32.42 5.82 6.98
CA ASP A 176 -32.36 5.95 8.43
C ASP A 176 -33.31 4.91 9.06
N PRO A 177 -32.78 3.89 9.78
CA PRO A 177 -33.59 2.82 10.36
C PRO A 177 -34.55 3.31 11.44
N SER A 178 -34.32 4.48 12.03
CA SER A 178 -35.23 5.09 13.00
C SER A 178 -36.47 5.72 12.35
N GLY A 179 -36.44 5.95 11.04
CA GLY A 179 -37.45 6.72 10.30
C GLY A 179 -37.34 8.25 10.47
N SER A 180 -36.28 8.74 11.11
CA SER A 180 -36.06 10.18 11.34
C SER A 180 -35.34 10.86 10.17
N PHE A 181 -36.09 11.18 9.12
CA PHE A 181 -35.53 11.81 7.92
C PHE A 181 -35.24 13.32 8.02
N ALA A 182 -34.98 13.84 9.23
CA ALA A 182 -34.72 15.25 9.46
C ALA A 182 -33.45 15.75 8.72
N ASN A 183 -32.46 14.87 8.59
CA ASN A 183 -31.17 15.16 7.94
C ASN A 183 -31.12 14.72 6.47
N ALA A 184 -32.24 14.25 5.91
CA ALA A 184 -32.29 13.82 4.52
C ALA A 184 -32.20 15.05 3.57
N PRO A 185 -31.36 15.00 2.52
CA PRO A 185 -31.32 16.07 1.52
C PRO A 185 -32.68 16.35 0.87
N GLY A 186 -32.89 17.58 0.43
CA GLY A 186 -34.13 17.99 -0.24
C GLY A 186 -34.44 17.11 -1.46
N GLY A 187 -35.62 16.50 -1.49
CA GLY A 187 -36.07 15.65 -2.59
C GLY A 187 -35.50 14.23 -2.60
N ALA A 188 -34.67 13.85 -1.63
CA ALA A 188 -34.19 12.48 -1.48
C ALA A 188 -35.35 11.49 -1.28
N LEU A 189 -35.22 10.30 -1.86
CA LEU A 189 -36.05 9.17 -1.49
C LEU A 189 -35.62 8.67 -0.11
N ARG A 190 -36.58 8.22 0.70
CA ARG A 190 -36.39 7.92 2.13
C ARG A 190 -36.73 6.47 2.41
N PHE A 191 -35.82 5.76 3.06
CA PHE A 191 -35.94 4.34 3.37
C PHE A 191 -35.55 4.06 4.81
N THR A 192 -36.13 3.02 5.40
CA THR A 192 -35.74 2.52 6.73
C THR A 192 -34.82 1.29 6.63
N SER A 193 -34.53 0.80 5.42
CA SER A 193 -33.65 -0.35 5.20
C SER A 193 -32.72 -0.11 4.00
N ILE A 194 -31.51 -0.68 4.07
CA ILE A 194 -30.56 -0.66 2.94
C ILE A 194 -31.11 -1.50 1.78
N GLY A 195 -31.76 -2.64 2.05
CA GLY A 195 -32.31 -3.52 1.02
C GLY A 195 -33.35 -2.82 0.13
N ASP A 196 -34.26 -2.02 0.71
CA ASP A 196 -35.26 -1.29 -0.07
C ASP A 196 -34.63 -0.19 -0.94
N ALA A 197 -33.66 0.55 -0.39
CA ALA A 197 -32.90 1.54 -1.15
C ALA A 197 -32.09 0.87 -2.27
N TRP A 198 -31.45 -0.27 -1.98
CA TRP A 198 -30.70 -1.05 -2.95
C TRP A 198 -31.58 -1.51 -4.11
N ASN A 199 -32.77 -2.03 -3.83
CA ASN A 199 -33.72 -2.45 -4.87
C ASN A 199 -34.08 -1.30 -5.82
N VAL A 200 -34.20 -0.07 -5.32
CA VAL A 200 -34.41 1.11 -6.17
C VAL A 200 -33.16 1.44 -6.98
N MET A 201 -31.99 1.44 -6.36
CA MET A 201 -30.71 1.72 -7.05
C MET A 201 -30.41 0.71 -8.16
N ALA A 202 -30.57 -0.58 -7.90
CA ALA A 202 -30.27 -1.66 -8.85
C ALA A 202 -31.18 -1.63 -10.08
N ASN A 203 -32.35 -1.00 -9.99
CA ASN A 203 -33.29 -0.83 -11.10
C ASN A 203 -33.27 0.57 -11.72
N ALA A 204 -32.40 1.47 -11.25
CA ALA A 204 -32.31 2.83 -11.76
C ALA A 204 -31.63 2.85 -13.15
N GLY A 205 -32.24 3.54 -14.11
CA GLY A 205 -31.63 3.82 -15.42
C GLY A 205 -30.62 4.98 -15.41
N ARG A 206 -30.21 5.46 -14.22
CA ARG A 206 -29.32 6.61 -14.01
C ARG A 206 -28.44 6.37 -12.78
N ALA A 207 -27.35 7.15 -12.68
CA ALA A 207 -26.52 7.20 -11.48
C ALA A 207 -27.36 7.56 -10.24
N SER A 208 -27.19 6.80 -9.17
CA SER A 208 -27.87 6.98 -7.89
C SER A 208 -26.92 6.64 -6.74
N ARG A 209 -27.13 7.21 -5.56
CA ARG A 209 -26.35 6.88 -4.35
C ARG A 209 -27.25 6.50 -3.19
N ILE A 210 -26.75 5.61 -2.36
CA ILE A 210 -27.28 5.34 -1.02
C ILE A 210 -26.53 6.24 -0.03
N MET A 211 -27.26 7.04 0.73
CA MET A 211 -26.71 7.88 1.80
C MET A 211 -27.22 7.37 3.15
N LEU A 212 -26.31 7.03 4.04
CA LEU A 212 -26.63 6.48 5.36
C LEU A 212 -26.57 7.59 6.42
N GLU A 213 -27.59 7.65 7.27
CA GLU A 213 -27.55 8.49 8.46
C GLU A 213 -26.46 8.01 9.43
N ARG A 214 -25.67 8.95 9.94
CA ARG A 214 -24.54 8.73 10.84
C ARG A 214 -25.00 8.25 12.22
N GLY A 215 -24.12 7.52 12.92
CA GLY A 215 -24.38 6.94 14.24
C GLY A 215 -25.43 5.81 14.28
N GLN A 216 -26.07 5.48 13.16
CA GLN A 216 -27.06 4.42 13.07
C GLN A 216 -26.43 3.04 12.81
N ASN A 217 -27.15 1.98 13.19
CA ASN A 217 -26.80 0.59 12.89
C ASN A 217 -27.75 0.03 11.83
N TYR A 218 -27.18 -0.52 10.76
CA TYR A 218 -27.89 -1.09 9.63
C TYR A 218 -27.56 -2.57 9.53
N THR A 219 -28.51 -3.34 9.01
CA THR A 219 -28.32 -4.77 8.71
C THR A 219 -28.42 -5.01 7.22
N ILE A 220 -27.63 -5.96 6.75
CA ILE A 220 -27.61 -6.43 5.36
C ILE A 220 -27.76 -7.95 5.34
N SER A 221 -28.52 -8.51 4.41
CA SER A 221 -28.87 -9.94 4.39
C SER A 221 -28.70 -10.57 2.99
N PRO A 222 -28.70 -11.92 2.87
CA PRO A 222 -28.36 -12.61 1.61
C PRO A 222 -29.29 -12.32 0.43
N SER A 223 -30.54 -11.93 0.68
CA SER A 223 -31.50 -11.61 -0.38
C SER A 223 -31.15 -10.32 -1.13
N ASP A 224 -30.18 -9.54 -0.65
CA ASP A 224 -30.26 -8.10 -0.88
C ASP A 224 -29.34 -7.56 -1.98
N ILE A 225 -28.23 -8.19 -2.38
CA ILE A 225 -27.17 -7.41 -3.06
C ILE A 225 -26.37 -8.17 -4.11
N SER A 226 -26.86 -8.14 -5.35
CA SER A 226 -26.01 -8.22 -6.54
C SER A 226 -26.38 -7.07 -7.45
N LEU A 227 -25.39 -6.29 -7.89
CA LEU A 227 -25.65 -5.19 -8.81
C LEU A 227 -25.60 -5.71 -10.24
N TYR A 228 -26.78 -5.93 -10.82
CA TYR A 228 -26.97 -6.10 -12.25
C TYR A 228 -27.71 -4.89 -12.78
N GLN A 229 -27.10 -4.18 -13.71
CA GLN A 229 -27.76 -3.03 -14.28
C GLN A 229 -28.92 -3.38 -15.21
N PRO A 230 -29.95 -2.51 -15.29
CA PRO A 230 -30.94 -2.58 -16.33
C PRO A 230 -30.28 -2.42 -17.71
N SER A 231 -30.77 -3.18 -18.69
CA SER A 231 -30.35 -3.01 -20.08
C SER A 231 -30.57 -1.57 -20.56
N GLY A 232 -29.55 -0.94 -21.14
CA GLY A 232 -29.63 0.39 -21.74
C GLY A 232 -29.40 1.58 -20.78
N ALA A 233 -28.98 1.33 -19.54
CA ALA A 233 -28.58 2.40 -18.63
C ALA A 233 -27.33 3.14 -19.13
N ALA A 234 -27.38 4.48 -19.08
CA ALA A 234 -26.31 5.35 -19.58
C ALA A 234 -25.17 5.57 -18.58
N SER A 235 -25.43 5.39 -17.28
CA SER A 235 -24.44 5.52 -16.20
C SER A 235 -24.84 4.66 -15.00
N VAL A 236 -23.83 4.12 -14.32
CA VAL A 236 -23.93 3.19 -13.20
C VAL A 236 -23.10 3.68 -12.04
N SER A 237 -23.70 3.78 -10.86
CA SER A 237 -22.92 3.95 -9.64
C SER A 237 -23.33 2.94 -8.59
N LEU A 238 -22.38 2.12 -8.15
CA LEU A 238 -22.48 1.48 -6.85
C LEU A 238 -21.91 2.44 -5.82
N ARG A 239 -22.76 3.33 -5.29
CA ARG A 239 -22.31 4.34 -4.34
C ARG A 239 -23.06 4.25 -3.03
N MET A 240 -22.33 4.04 -1.95
CA MET A 240 -22.85 4.06 -0.59
C MET A 240 -21.93 4.90 0.29
N GLN A 241 -22.47 5.88 0.98
CA GLN A 241 -21.68 6.79 1.81
C GLN A 241 -22.42 7.19 3.06
N ALA A 242 -21.70 7.55 4.11
CA ALA A 242 -22.29 8.32 5.19
C ALA A 242 -22.75 9.70 4.69
N ARG A 243 -23.78 10.26 5.33
CA ARG A 243 -24.05 11.69 5.23
C ARG A 243 -22.82 12.48 5.74
N PRO A 244 -22.49 13.66 5.15
CA PRO A 244 -21.46 14.53 5.71
C PRO A 244 -21.72 14.85 7.19
N SER A 245 -20.68 14.81 8.03
CA SER A 245 -20.81 15.14 9.46
C SER A 245 -21.15 16.62 9.66
N MET A 246 -22.06 16.94 10.58
CA MET A 246 -22.40 18.33 10.95
C MET A 246 -21.60 18.83 12.18
N GLY A 247 -20.60 18.07 12.64
CA GLY A 247 -19.79 18.38 13.81
C GLY A 247 -19.50 17.16 14.69
N THR A 248 -18.79 17.37 15.79
CA THR A 248 -18.28 16.28 16.64
C THR A 248 -19.36 15.42 17.29
N SER A 249 -20.55 15.98 17.56
CA SER A 249 -21.69 15.24 18.13
C SER A 249 -22.29 14.20 17.18
N ASP A 250 -21.92 14.26 15.90
CA ASP A 250 -22.40 13.41 14.81
C ASP A 250 -21.21 12.82 14.02
N ALA A 251 -20.09 12.57 14.72
CA ALA A 251 -18.86 12.06 14.10
C ALA A 251 -18.85 10.53 13.92
N ALA A 252 -19.74 9.80 14.62
CA ALA A 252 -19.77 8.34 14.53
C ALA A 252 -20.18 7.86 13.14
N LYS A 253 -19.37 7.01 12.52
CA LYS A 253 -19.69 6.36 11.24
C LYS A 253 -20.96 5.52 11.40
N PRO A 254 -21.83 5.43 10.37
CA PRO A 254 -22.85 4.40 10.31
C PRO A 254 -22.20 3.01 10.32
N VAL A 255 -22.82 2.06 11.02
CA VAL A 255 -22.37 0.67 11.07
C VAL A 255 -23.25 -0.19 10.18
N VAL A 256 -22.68 -0.89 9.20
CA VAL A 256 -23.39 -1.85 8.34
C VAL A 256 -22.95 -3.27 8.69
N GLN A 257 -23.84 -4.03 9.32
CA GLN A 257 -23.58 -5.38 9.82
C GLN A 257 -24.20 -6.45 8.90
N ALA A 258 -23.37 -7.40 8.44
CA ALA A 258 -23.84 -8.60 7.75
C ALA A 258 -24.53 -9.57 8.71
N THR A 259 -25.77 -9.95 8.38
CA THR A 259 -26.61 -10.84 9.19
C THR A 259 -27.29 -11.89 8.31
N GLY A 260 -27.58 -13.07 8.87
CA GLY A 260 -28.35 -14.11 8.17
C GLY A 260 -27.65 -14.85 7.02
N PHE A 261 -26.38 -14.54 6.72
CA PHE A 261 -25.61 -15.32 5.74
C PHE A 261 -25.29 -16.71 6.27
N SER A 262 -25.49 -17.72 5.42
CA SER A 262 -25.14 -19.12 5.68
C SER A 262 -24.41 -19.66 4.46
N GLY A 263 -23.16 -20.09 4.62
CA GLY A 263 -22.32 -20.56 3.52
C GLY A 263 -20.96 -19.88 3.54
N GLN A 264 -19.89 -20.65 3.29
CA GLN A 264 -18.54 -20.09 3.19
C GLN A 264 -18.41 -19.32 1.86
N GLU A 265 -17.77 -18.15 1.91
CA GLU A 265 -17.36 -17.32 0.77
C GLU A 265 -18.51 -16.72 -0.06
N ALA A 266 -19.68 -16.50 0.55
CA ALA A 266 -20.74 -15.72 -0.09
C ALA A 266 -20.32 -14.23 -0.25
N ASN A 267 -20.66 -13.64 -1.39
CA ASN A 267 -20.42 -12.23 -1.67
C ASN A 267 -21.55 -11.38 -1.07
N VAL A 268 -21.19 -10.33 -0.34
CA VAL A 268 -22.17 -9.32 0.11
C VAL A 268 -22.45 -8.34 -1.03
N PHE A 269 -21.43 -7.70 -1.57
CA PHE A 269 -21.54 -6.82 -2.73
C PHE A 269 -20.88 -7.48 -3.93
N TYR A 270 -21.68 -8.01 -4.85
CA TYR A 270 -21.20 -8.47 -6.16
C TYR A 270 -21.45 -7.41 -7.22
N ASP A 271 -20.37 -6.80 -7.71
CA ASP A 271 -20.42 -5.69 -8.66
C ASP A 271 -20.20 -6.18 -10.08
N ASN A 272 -21.29 -6.22 -10.82
CA ASN A 272 -21.35 -6.63 -12.22
C ASN A 272 -21.95 -5.51 -13.08
N SER A 273 -21.62 -4.27 -12.70
CA SER A 273 -22.26 -3.04 -13.18
C SER A 273 -22.26 -2.87 -14.70
N VAL A 274 -21.23 -3.30 -15.43
CA VAL A 274 -21.17 -3.12 -16.90
C VAL A 274 -21.54 -4.36 -17.70
N ALA A 275 -21.99 -5.45 -17.07
CA ALA A 275 -22.38 -6.69 -17.75
C ALA A 275 -23.43 -6.49 -18.85
N ASN A 276 -24.41 -5.61 -18.59
CA ASN A 276 -25.53 -5.33 -19.50
C ASN A 276 -25.39 -3.99 -20.24
N SER A 277 -24.29 -3.26 -20.02
CA SER A 277 -24.06 -1.94 -20.60
C SER A 277 -22.56 -1.65 -20.71
N ALA A 278 -21.89 -2.31 -21.66
CA ALA A 278 -20.43 -2.25 -21.83
C ALA A 278 -19.87 -0.84 -22.15
N SER A 279 -20.74 0.11 -22.52
CA SER A 279 -20.39 1.52 -22.75
C SER A 279 -20.83 2.45 -21.63
N ALA A 280 -21.42 1.94 -20.54
CA ALA A 280 -21.86 2.79 -19.45
C ALA A 280 -20.67 3.25 -18.62
N SER A 281 -20.72 4.52 -18.26
CA SER A 281 -19.87 5.06 -17.21
C SER A 281 -20.16 4.34 -15.90
N SER A 282 -19.12 3.80 -15.26
CA SER A 282 -19.27 3.00 -14.04
C SER A 282 -18.23 3.35 -12.99
N GLY A 283 -18.71 3.45 -11.75
CA GLY A 283 -17.84 3.71 -10.62
C GLY A 283 -18.44 3.19 -9.33
N THR A 284 -17.56 2.67 -8.49
CA THR A 284 -17.93 2.15 -7.18
C THR A 284 -17.28 2.99 -6.10
N VAL A 285 -18.08 3.48 -5.16
CA VAL A 285 -17.62 4.34 -4.07
C VAL A 285 -18.26 3.89 -2.77
N PHE A 286 -17.41 3.56 -1.80
CA PHE A 286 -17.79 3.41 -0.41
C PHE A 286 -17.00 4.41 0.42
N SER A 287 -17.69 5.21 1.23
CA SER A 287 -17.03 6.26 2.00
C SER A 287 -17.59 6.39 3.40
N ASP A 288 -16.67 6.41 4.38
CA ASP A 288 -16.93 6.86 5.75
C ASP A 288 -17.95 5.97 6.51
N ILE A 289 -17.85 4.65 6.32
CA ILE A 289 -18.75 3.62 6.88
C ILE A 289 -17.94 2.55 7.65
N ASP A 290 -18.49 2.02 8.73
CA ASP A 290 -17.98 0.83 9.44
C ASP A 290 -18.72 -0.44 8.99
N PHE A 291 -18.05 -1.27 8.20
CA PHE A 291 -18.56 -2.53 7.65
C PHE A 291 -18.13 -3.72 8.50
N ARG A 292 -19.10 -4.46 9.02
CA ARG A 292 -18.88 -5.60 9.91
C ARG A 292 -19.39 -6.90 9.30
N GLY A 293 -18.48 -7.84 9.10
CA GLY A 293 -18.79 -9.20 8.70
C GLY A 293 -19.10 -10.10 9.89
N GLN A 294 -19.09 -11.41 9.65
CA GLN A 294 -19.47 -12.44 10.63
C GLN A 294 -18.30 -13.31 11.08
N TRP A 295 -17.10 -13.10 10.55
CA TRP A 295 -15.91 -13.85 10.88
C TRP A 295 -15.25 -13.30 12.15
N ASN A 296 -14.70 -14.19 12.97
CA ASN A 296 -13.88 -13.84 14.11
C ASN A 296 -12.51 -14.51 13.97
N ALA A 297 -11.46 -13.70 13.78
CA ALA A 297 -10.11 -14.20 13.57
C ALA A 297 -9.42 -14.72 14.85
N ILE A 298 -9.89 -14.35 16.05
CA ILE A 298 -9.30 -14.78 17.33
C ILE A 298 -9.55 -16.27 17.59
N ASN A 299 -10.71 -16.76 17.21
CA ASN A 299 -11.12 -18.15 17.41
C ASN A 299 -11.45 -18.88 16.09
N GLU A 300 -11.24 -18.22 14.95
CA GLU A 300 -11.52 -18.71 13.61
C GLU A 300 -12.94 -19.31 13.46
N SER A 301 -13.92 -18.56 13.98
CA SER A 301 -15.32 -18.95 13.97
C SER A 301 -16.19 -17.97 13.19
N GLY A 302 -17.41 -18.38 12.89
CA GLY A 302 -18.37 -17.60 12.13
C GLY A 302 -18.33 -17.88 10.63
N VAL A 303 -18.86 -16.96 9.84
CA VAL A 303 -19.02 -17.12 8.39
C VAL A 303 -18.02 -16.23 7.66
N ARG A 304 -17.22 -16.83 6.77
CA ARG A 304 -16.27 -16.09 5.92
C ARG A 304 -17.04 -15.51 4.74
N LEU A 305 -17.38 -14.22 4.81
CA LEU A 305 -18.05 -13.51 3.71
C LEU A 305 -17.04 -12.72 2.90
N THR A 306 -17.21 -12.67 1.59
CA THR A 306 -16.51 -11.68 0.77
C THR A 306 -17.32 -10.39 0.83
N PHE A 307 -16.77 -9.32 1.39
CA PHE A 307 -17.51 -8.05 1.47
C PHE A 307 -17.79 -7.51 0.07
N TYR A 308 -16.76 -7.28 -0.73
CA TYR A 308 -16.91 -6.76 -2.08
C TYR A 308 -16.17 -7.63 -3.08
N GLN A 309 -16.87 -8.06 -4.13
CA GLN A 309 -16.29 -8.74 -5.27
C GLN A 309 -16.64 -8.02 -6.57
N VAL A 310 -15.63 -7.82 -7.42
CA VAL A 310 -15.83 -7.40 -8.81
C VAL A 310 -16.02 -8.62 -9.70
N ALA A 311 -17.01 -8.56 -10.59
CA ALA A 311 -17.25 -9.60 -11.57
C ALA A 311 -16.07 -9.77 -12.54
N SER A 312 -15.77 -11.02 -12.86
CA SER A 312 -14.74 -11.38 -13.84
C SER A 312 -15.19 -11.09 -15.27
N GLY A 313 -14.25 -10.84 -16.17
CA GLY A 313 -14.54 -10.90 -17.61
C GLY A 313 -14.81 -9.56 -18.30
N GLY A 314 -14.39 -8.43 -17.70
CA GLY A 314 -14.65 -7.11 -18.26
C GLY A 314 -15.95 -6.46 -17.78
N SER A 315 -16.74 -7.13 -16.93
CA SER A 315 -18.11 -6.72 -16.59
C SER A 315 -18.26 -5.94 -15.27
N GLY A 316 -17.14 -5.64 -14.61
CA GLY A 316 -17.07 -4.79 -13.42
C GLY A 316 -16.82 -3.31 -13.72
N PRO A 317 -16.83 -2.44 -12.69
CA PRO A 317 -16.65 -1.01 -12.88
C PRO A 317 -15.23 -0.68 -13.35
N THR A 318 -15.08 0.44 -14.04
CA THR A 318 -13.77 0.96 -14.46
C THR A 318 -13.02 1.67 -13.31
N SER A 319 -13.73 2.04 -12.25
CA SER A 319 -13.17 2.65 -11.05
C SER A 319 -13.82 2.15 -9.76
N VAL A 320 -13.00 1.95 -8.73
CA VAL A 320 -13.42 1.55 -7.38
C VAL A 320 -12.68 2.43 -6.38
N THR A 321 -13.39 3.08 -5.47
CA THR A 321 -12.82 3.92 -4.41
C THR A 321 -13.42 3.54 -3.06
N PHE A 322 -12.56 3.18 -2.12
CA PHE A 322 -12.88 3.06 -0.70
C PHE A 322 -12.14 4.17 0.03
N ASP A 323 -12.87 5.03 0.73
CA ASP A 323 -12.29 6.16 1.47
C ASP A 323 -12.80 6.17 2.91
N ALA A 324 -11.87 6.26 3.87
CA ALA A 324 -12.18 6.36 5.30
C ALA A 324 -13.13 5.25 5.82
N CYS A 325 -13.09 4.06 5.24
CA CYS A 325 -13.95 2.94 5.64
C CYS A 325 -13.25 2.03 6.65
N ASP A 326 -14.03 1.50 7.59
CA ASP A 326 -13.58 0.46 8.51
C ASP A 326 -14.18 -0.89 8.10
N PHE A 327 -13.38 -1.94 8.14
CA PHE A 327 -13.76 -3.30 7.80
C PHE A 327 -13.28 -4.25 8.88
N THR A 328 -14.22 -5.00 9.45
CA THR A 328 -13.91 -5.99 10.50
C THR A 328 -14.68 -7.27 10.27
N GLY A 329 -14.02 -8.42 10.46
CA GLY A 329 -14.71 -9.72 10.52
C GLY A 329 -15.16 -10.26 9.16
N TRP A 330 -14.38 -10.02 8.10
CA TRP A 330 -14.69 -10.49 6.75
C TRP A 330 -13.95 -11.78 6.42
N GLY A 331 -14.47 -12.62 5.53
CA GLY A 331 -13.68 -13.68 4.91
C GLY A 331 -12.62 -13.06 4.01
N ILE A 332 -13.06 -12.43 2.93
CA ILE A 332 -12.22 -11.56 2.10
C ILE A 332 -12.83 -10.17 2.14
N THR A 333 -12.06 -9.13 2.48
CA THR A 333 -12.65 -7.78 2.49
C THR A 333 -12.88 -7.32 1.06
N LEU A 334 -11.87 -7.46 0.21
CA LEU A 334 -12.00 -7.11 -1.19
C LEU A 334 -11.44 -8.19 -2.11
N TYR A 335 -12.23 -8.53 -3.12
CA TYR A 335 -11.85 -9.45 -4.17
C TYR A 335 -12.07 -8.89 -5.58
N GLY A 336 -11.00 -8.47 -6.24
CA GLY A 336 -11.03 -8.29 -7.70
C GLY A 336 -10.67 -9.60 -8.39
N SER A 337 -11.59 -10.16 -9.18
CA SER A 337 -11.38 -11.46 -9.83
C SER A 337 -11.33 -11.34 -11.35
N ASP A 338 -10.30 -11.89 -12.00
CA ASP A 338 -10.31 -12.21 -13.44
C ASP A 338 -10.47 -13.72 -13.71
N TRP A 339 -10.77 -14.52 -12.67
CA TRP A 339 -10.82 -15.97 -12.80
C TRP A 339 -12.12 -16.46 -13.47
N PRO A 340 -12.11 -17.42 -14.42
CA PRO A 340 -10.98 -18.07 -15.10
C PRO A 340 -10.69 -17.51 -16.51
N SER A 341 -11.31 -16.41 -16.92
CA SER A 341 -11.63 -16.22 -18.34
C SER A 341 -10.55 -15.59 -19.22
N GLY A 342 -9.41 -15.14 -18.67
CA GLY A 342 -8.38 -14.45 -19.47
C GLY A 342 -8.86 -13.14 -20.12
N ARG A 343 -10.13 -12.77 -19.96
CA ARG A 343 -10.78 -11.52 -20.36
C ARG A 343 -10.65 -10.54 -19.20
N GLY A 344 -9.45 -9.99 -19.01
CA GLY A 344 -9.24 -9.00 -17.96
C GLY A 344 -10.05 -7.74 -18.24
N VAL A 345 -10.63 -7.14 -17.19
CA VAL A 345 -10.92 -5.70 -17.24
C VAL A 345 -9.55 -5.03 -17.36
N THR A 346 -9.11 -4.69 -18.56
CA THR A 346 -7.87 -3.94 -18.72
C THR A 346 -8.11 -2.53 -18.20
N ASN A 347 -7.24 -2.05 -17.31
CA ASN A 347 -7.18 -0.63 -16.93
C ASN A 347 -8.27 -0.15 -15.96
N ARG A 348 -8.73 -0.99 -15.00
CA ARG A 348 -9.49 -0.51 -13.83
C ARG A 348 -8.59 0.26 -12.87
N VAL A 349 -9.10 1.31 -12.21
CA VAL A 349 -8.45 1.94 -11.04
C VAL A 349 -9.15 1.49 -9.76
N ALA A 350 -8.40 0.88 -8.86
CA ALA A 350 -8.87 0.48 -7.54
C ALA A 350 -8.10 1.28 -6.47
N THR A 351 -8.80 2.13 -5.72
CA THR A 351 -8.22 3.02 -4.72
C THR A 351 -8.78 2.70 -3.34
N TYR A 352 -7.88 2.58 -2.37
CA TYR A 352 -8.15 2.36 -0.96
C TYR A 352 -7.39 3.44 -0.21
N ASN A 353 -8.13 4.35 0.39
CA ASN A 353 -7.58 5.52 1.02
C ASN A 353 -8.05 5.57 2.47
N ASP A 354 -7.08 5.63 3.39
CA ASP A 354 -7.36 5.82 4.81
C ASP A 354 -8.34 4.77 5.39
N CYS A 355 -8.26 3.55 4.88
CA CYS A 355 -9.14 2.46 5.28
C CYS A 355 -8.49 1.64 6.39
N LYS A 356 -9.32 1.13 7.31
CA LYS A 356 -8.90 0.19 8.36
C LYS A 356 -9.51 -1.19 8.08
N ILE A 357 -8.69 -2.14 7.69
CA ILE A 357 -9.09 -3.53 7.45
C ILE A 357 -8.49 -4.41 8.55
N THR A 358 -9.36 -5.09 9.30
CA THR A 358 -8.98 -5.96 10.42
C THR A 358 -9.80 -7.24 10.44
N GLU A 359 -9.29 -8.25 11.14
CA GLU A 359 -10.03 -9.49 11.44
C GLU A 359 -10.56 -10.21 10.19
N TRP A 360 -9.72 -10.36 9.16
CA TRP A 360 -10.11 -11.13 7.99
C TRP A 360 -9.79 -12.62 8.17
N GLY A 361 -10.56 -13.47 7.49
CA GLY A 361 -10.38 -14.93 7.47
C GLY A 361 -9.68 -15.47 6.24
N GLY A 362 -9.47 -14.65 5.22
CA GLY A 362 -8.88 -14.97 3.91
C GLY A 362 -7.88 -13.87 3.57
N TYR A 363 -8.23 -12.88 2.76
CA TYR A 363 -7.36 -11.73 2.48
C TYR A 363 -8.01 -10.43 2.97
N GLY A 364 -7.18 -9.46 3.35
CA GLY A 364 -7.64 -8.07 3.40
C GLY A 364 -8.01 -7.64 1.99
N ILE A 365 -7.02 -7.60 1.11
CA ILE A 365 -7.17 -7.29 -0.31
C ILE A 365 -6.62 -8.45 -1.14
N LEU A 366 -7.48 -9.05 -1.96
CA LEU A 366 -7.12 -10.01 -3.00
C LEU A 366 -7.48 -9.42 -4.36
N GLU A 367 -6.46 -8.99 -5.09
CA GLU A 367 -6.62 -8.46 -6.45
C GLU A 367 -5.99 -9.43 -7.43
N ALA A 368 -6.83 -10.04 -8.25
CA ALA A 368 -6.46 -10.98 -9.30
C ALA A 368 -6.84 -10.45 -10.68
N SER A 369 -6.92 -9.13 -10.84
CA SER A 369 -7.22 -8.49 -12.11
C SER A 369 -6.14 -7.52 -12.58
N GLN A 370 -6.19 -7.23 -13.89
CA GLN A 370 -5.30 -6.33 -14.62
C GLN A 370 -5.59 -4.86 -14.35
N SER A 371 -5.35 -4.44 -13.11
CA SER A 371 -5.78 -3.14 -12.60
C SER A 371 -4.62 -2.31 -12.08
N SER A 372 -4.85 -1.00 -12.02
CA SER A 372 -4.05 -0.05 -11.27
C SER A 372 -4.57 -0.03 -9.84
N HIS A 373 -3.69 -0.17 -8.85
CA HIS A 373 -4.06 -0.23 -7.44
C HIS A 373 -3.40 0.91 -6.68
N ALA A 374 -4.17 1.68 -5.92
CA ALA A 374 -3.67 2.72 -5.04
C ALA A 374 -4.10 2.39 -3.60
N ILE A 375 -3.16 1.98 -2.76
CA ILE A 375 -3.39 1.67 -1.35
C ILE A 375 -2.62 2.71 -0.54
N THR A 376 -3.31 3.75 -0.08
CA THR A 376 -2.71 4.94 0.54
C THR A 376 -3.26 5.16 1.94
N GLY A 377 -2.37 5.41 2.90
CA GLY A 377 -2.79 5.73 4.27
C GLY A 377 -3.57 4.62 4.98
N CYS A 378 -3.52 3.38 4.51
CA CYS A 378 -4.38 2.32 5.02
C CYS A 378 -3.74 1.58 6.20
N ARG A 379 -4.57 1.08 7.12
CA ARG A 379 -4.19 0.04 8.07
C ARG A 379 -4.80 -1.28 7.67
N ILE A 380 -3.98 -2.27 7.34
CA ILE A 380 -4.42 -3.63 7.03
C ILE A 380 -3.67 -4.56 7.96
N ALA A 381 -4.26 -4.78 9.13
CA ALA A 381 -3.59 -5.39 10.26
C ALA A 381 -4.48 -6.47 10.88
N GLN A 382 -3.95 -7.69 10.97
CA GLN A 382 -4.67 -8.74 11.65
C GLN A 382 -4.75 -8.45 13.16
N ASN A 383 -5.76 -8.98 13.85
CA ASN A 383 -5.80 -8.90 15.31
C ASN A 383 -4.55 -9.60 15.90
N PRO A 384 -3.77 -8.97 16.79
CA PRO A 384 -2.60 -9.60 17.43
C PRO A 384 -2.89 -10.91 18.16
N ASN A 385 -4.14 -11.14 18.54
CA ASN A 385 -4.61 -12.36 19.18
C ASN A 385 -5.25 -13.36 18.20
N ALA A 386 -5.23 -13.07 16.89
CA ALA A 386 -5.74 -13.99 15.88
C ALA A 386 -4.97 -15.32 15.90
N GLN A 387 -5.64 -16.38 15.46
CA GLN A 387 -4.96 -17.64 15.18
C GLN A 387 -4.25 -17.56 13.83
N ALA A 388 -3.14 -18.27 13.69
CA ALA A 388 -2.36 -18.32 12.47
C ALA A 388 -2.91 -19.30 11.41
N GLY A 389 -4.17 -19.74 11.49
CA GLY A 389 -4.77 -20.68 10.53
C GLY A 389 -5.11 -22.06 11.11
N GLY A 390 -6.39 -22.41 11.02
CA GLY A 390 -7.05 -23.68 11.33
C GLY A 390 -6.83 -24.76 10.29
N ASP A 391 -7.66 -25.82 10.29
CA ASP A 391 -7.58 -26.88 9.27
C ASP A 391 -7.70 -26.27 7.87
N ARG A 392 -6.98 -26.85 6.88
CA ARG A 392 -6.76 -26.31 5.52
C ARG A 392 -8.00 -25.83 4.74
N THR A 393 -9.20 -26.17 5.21
CA THR A 393 -10.45 -25.66 4.63
C THR A 393 -10.73 -24.19 5.00
N ASN A 394 -9.98 -23.61 5.93
CA ASN A 394 -10.21 -22.28 6.53
C ASN A 394 -8.95 -21.39 6.50
N GLU A 395 -8.10 -21.45 5.47
CA GLU A 395 -6.78 -20.79 5.51
C GLU A 395 -6.88 -19.25 5.51
N PRO A 396 -6.49 -18.57 6.60
CA PRO A 396 -6.27 -17.13 6.58
C PRO A 396 -4.99 -16.81 5.81
N ASN A 397 -5.04 -15.75 5.01
CA ASN A 397 -3.99 -15.34 4.10
C ASN A 397 -3.49 -13.92 4.40
N ALA A 398 -2.68 -13.40 3.46
CA ALA A 398 -1.99 -12.11 3.52
C ALA A 398 -2.95 -10.91 3.70
N PRO A 399 -2.46 -9.81 4.29
CA PRO A 399 -3.11 -8.50 4.20
C PRO A 399 -3.38 -8.09 2.76
N ILE A 400 -2.36 -8.12 1.89
CA ILE A 400 -2.45 -7.70 0.49
C ILE A 400 -1.87 -8.78 -0.42
N ARG A 401 -2.64 -9.22 -1.40
CA ARG A 401 -2.16 -9.99 -2.55
C ARG A 401 -2.65 -9.36 -3.85
N ILE A 402 -1.71 -8.96 -4.69
CA ILE A 402 -1.97 -8.49 -6.05
C ILE A 402 -1.31 -9.46 -7.02
N THR A 403 -2.11 -10.19 -7.78
CA THR A 403 -1.68 -11.31 -8.62
C THR A 403 -1.21 -10.82 -9.98
N ASP A 404 -2.03 -10.00 -10.66
CA ASP A 404 -1.82 -9.53 -12.05
C ASP A 404 -1.79 -7.98 -12.15
N PRO A 405 -0.91 -7.27 -11.42
CA PRO A 405 -0.89 -5.81 -11.40
C PRO A 405 -0.47 -5.22 -12.76
N TRP A 406 -1.10 -4.10 -13.13
CA TRP A 406 -0.54 -3.19 -14.15
C TRP A 406 0.35 -2.13 -13.49
N ARG A 407 -0.23 -1.40 -12.55
CA ARG A 407 0.42 -0.39 -11.70
C ARG A 407 0.00 -0.59 -10.26
N SER A 408 0.88 -0.34 -9.30
CA SER A 408 0.52 -0.40 -7.89
C SER A 408 1.28 0.64 -7.08
N VAL A 409 0.55 1.39 -6.26
CA VAL A 409 1.07 2.30 -5.24
C VAL A 409 0.65 1.74 -3.89
N VAL A 410 1.61 1.54 -2.99
CA VAL A 410 1.36 1.21 -1.58
C VAL A 410 2.13 2.23 -0.76
N SER A 411 1.45 3.24 -0.22
CA SER A 411 2.11 4.37 0.43
C SER A 411 1.52 4.67 1.80
N ALA A 412 2.37 5.03 2.77
CA ALA A 412 1.96 5.42 4.12
C ALA A 412 1.04 4.40 4.79
N CYS A 413 1.28 3.10 4.56
CA CYS A 413 0.44 2.03 5.08
C CYS A 413 1.02 1.39 6.34
N ASP A 414 0.12 0.91 7.20
CA ASP A 414 0.39 0.16 8.42
C ASP A 414 -0.09 -1.29 8.24
N LEU A 415 0.85 -2.20 7.97
CA LEU A 415 0.57 -3.57 7.55
C LEU A 415 1.08 -4.57 8.58
N PHE A 416 0.21 -5.50 8.98
CA PHE A 416 0.57 -6.53 9.95
C PHE A 416 -0.04 -7.89 9.60
N SER A 417 0.84 -8.90 9.48
CA SER A 417 0.49 -10.27 9.12
C SER A 417 0.95 -11.28 10.17
N LEU A 418 0.00 -12.08 10.68
CA LEU A 418 0.29 -13.30 11.43
C LEU A 418 -0.50 -14.52 10.92
N ASN A 419 -1.21 -14.36 9.80
CA ASN A 419 -2.06 -15.39 9.23
C ASN A 419 -1.24 -16.37 8.42
N GLY A 420 -1.47 -17.65 8.64
CA GLY A 420 -0.79 -18.72 7.94
C GLY A 420 -1.69 -19.54 7.04
N TRP A 421 -1.13 -19.92 5.90
CA TRP A 421 -1.82 -20.66 4.84
C TRP A 421 -1.51 -22.16 4.92
N ALA A 422 -0.23 -22.54 4.88
CA ALA A 422 0.17 -23.94 4.80
C ALA A 422 0.61 -24.50 6.16
N ARG A 423 -0.04 -25.59 6.60
CA ARG A 423 0.39 -26.38 7.77
C ARG A 423 1.60 -27.26 7.45
N TRP A 424 2.76 -26.99 8.03
CA TRP A 424 3.95 -27.84 8.00
C TRP A 424 4.35 -28.18 9.44
N GLY A 425 4.41 -29.46 9.79
CA GLY A 425 4.86 -29.91 11.12
C GLY A 425 4.10 -29.30 12.30
N GLY A 426 2.80 -29.03 12.15
CA GLY A 426 1.97 -28.43 13.20
C GLY A 426 2.05 -26.91 13.30
N ILE A 427 2.88 -26.24 12.50
CA ILE A 427 2.87 -24.77 12.34
C ILE A 427 2.32 -24.37 10.98
N SER A 428 1.46 -23.37 10.99
CA SER A 428 1.00 -22.65 9.80
C SER A 428 2.05 -21.61 9.40
N ALA A 429 2.54 -21.71 8.16
CA ALA A 429 3.45 -20.75 7.56
C ALA A 429 2.72 -19.43 7.32
N THR A 430 3.12 -18.37 8.00
CA THR A 430 2.55 -17.04 7.84
C THR A 430 2.82 -16.49 6.45
N GLN A 431 1.99 -15.55 5.98
CA GLN A 431 2.14 -14.91 4.67
C GLN A 431 2.74 -13.50 4.79
N PRO A 432 3.36 -12.97 3.71
CA PRO A 432 3.83 -11.60 3.69
C PRO A 432 2.72 -10.58 3.85
N CYS A 433 3.09 -9.38 4.30
CA CYS A 433 2.17 -8.24 4.34
C CYS A 433 1.72 -7.88 2.93
N VAL A 434 2.66 -7.84 2.00
CA VAL A 434 2.41 -7.55 0.58
C VAL A 434 2.98 -8.68 -0.28
N ARG A 435 2.11 -9.24 -1.13
CA ARG A 435 2.47 -10.20 -2.16
C ARG A 435 2.11 -9.61 -3.51
N TRP A 436 3.09 -9.25 -4.30
CA TRP A 436 2.88 -8.50 -5.53
C TRP A 436 3.36 -9.25 -6.77
N ASN A 437 2.57 -9.16 -7.84
CA ASN A 437 2.79 -9.77 -9.16
C ASN A 437 2.97 -11.29 -9.14
N THR A 438 2.16 -11.99 -8.34
CA THR A 438 2.34 -13.43 -8.10
C THR A 438 2.12 -14.33 -9.33
N SER A 439 1.43 -13.86 -10.36
CA SER A 439 1.28 -14.56 -11.66
C SER A 439 2.31 -14.16 -12.70
N ALA A 440 3.04 -13.05 -12.47
CA ALA A 440 4.03 -12.50 -13.39
C ALA A 440 3.55 -12.32 -14.84
N ARG A 441 2.25 -12.09 -15.07
CA ARG A 441 1.69 -12.12 -16.44
C ARG A 441 2.17 -10.96 -17.33
N TYR A 442 2.55 -9.84 -16.73
CA TYR A 442 2.93 -8.61 -17.44
C TYR A 442 4.40 -8.27 -17.25
N ALA A 443 5.13 -8.20 -18.37
CA ALA A 443 6.43 -7.57 -18.39
C ALA A 443 6.28 -6.05 -18.18
N GLY A 444 7.17 -5.46 -17.40
CA GLY A 444 7.18 -4.02 -17.12
C GLY A 444 6.08 -3.54 -16.18
N ALA A 445 5.39 -4.44 -15.47
CA ALA A 445 4.45 -4.06 -14.40
C ALA A 445 5.14 -3.12 -13.41
N ARG A 446 4.43 -2.09 -12.94
CA ARG A 446 5.03 -1.00 -12.15
C ARG A 446 4.57 -1.04 -10.69
N LEU A 447 5.52 -0.91 -9.76
CA LEU A 447 5.27 -0.89 -8.31
C LEU A 447 5.97 0.30 -7.65
N ASN A 448 5.28 1.02 -6.78
CA ASN A 448 5.84 2.04 -5.90
C ASN A 448 5.38 1.75 -4.45
N VAL A 449 6.28 1.26 -3.60
CA VAL A 449 6.03 1.01 -2.17
C VAL A 449 6.82 2.02 -1.35
N GLN A 450 6.13 2.86 -0.57
CA GLN A 450 6.79 3.94 0.15
C GLN A 450 6.27 4.19 1.55
N SER A 451 7.16 4.61 2.45
CA SER A 451 6.79 5.15 3.76
C SER A 451 5.89 4.22 4.59
N CYS A 452 6.00 2.91 4.43
CA CYS A 452 5.14 1.93 5.09
C CYS A 452 5.80 1.35 6.35
N ALA A 453 4.97 1.01 7.33
CA ALA A 453 5.32 0.14 8.45
C ALA A 453 4.80 -1.27 8.18
N MET A 454 5.69 -2.26 8.13
CA MET A 454 5.33 -3.65 7.82
C MET A 454 5.88 -4.61 8.87
N GLU A 455 5.00 -5.43 9.45
CA GLU A 455 5.37 -6.44 10.44
C GLU A 455 4.78 -7.80 10.05
N ALA A 456 5.64 -8.80 9.88
CA ALA A 456 5.22 -10.16 9.56
C ALA A 456 6.06 -11.19 10.33
N ALA A 457 5.44 -12.30 10.72
CA ALA A 457 6.20 -13.40 11.33
C ALA A 457 7.14 -14.11 10.33
N TRP A 458 6.81 -14.10 9.03
CA TRP A 458 7.64 -14.58 7.93
C TRP A 458 8.35 -13.41 7.22
N THR A 459 8.13 -13.23 5.92
CA THR A 459 8.72 -12.16 5.10
C THR A 459 7.75 -10.98 4.99
N PRO A 460 8.09 -9.74 5.35
CA PRO A 460 7.18 -8.60 5.20
C PRO A 460 6.75 -8.29 3.76
N LEU A 461 7.69 -8.31 2.80
CA LEU A 461 7.43 -7.90 1.41
C LEU A 461 7.93 -8.95 0.41
N SER A 462 7.03 -9.40 -0.47
CA SER A 462 7.33 -10.38 -1.53
C SER A 462 6.90 -9.84 -2.89
N ILE A 463 7.88 -9.54 -3.74
CA ILE A 463 7.74 -9.14 -5.15
C ILE A 463 8.15 -10.37 -5.98
N ASN A 464 7.27 -11.37 -5.97
CA ASN A 464 7.65 -12.72 -6.36
C ASN A 464 6.54 -13.46 -7.12
N SER A 465 6.94 -14.16 -8.18
CA SER A 465 6.14 -15.14 -8.91
C SER A 465 5.97 -16.44 -8.10
N GLN A 466 4.73 -16.80 -7.79
CA GLN A 466 4.47 -17.82 -6.76
C GLN A 466 4.49 -19.27 -7.28
N ASN A 467 4.10 -19.53 -8.53
CA ASN A 467 3.81 -20.89 -8.97
C ASN A 467 4.95 -21.54 -9.76
N ALA A 468 5.20 -22.83 -9.47
CA ALA A 468 6.05 -23.69 -10.28
C ALA A 468 5.44 -23.82 -11.69
N GLY A 469 6.00 -23.10 -12.66
CA GLY A 469 5.49 -23.03 -14.03
C GLY A 469 5.16 -21.61 -14.51
N THR A 470 5.17 -20.63 -13.61
CA THR A 470 5.05 -19.22 -13.99
C THR A 470 6.41 -18.69 -14.44
N ALA A 471 6.44 -18.03 -15.60
CA ALA A 471 7.62 -17.32 -16.11
C ALA A 471 7.89 -16.07 -15.27
N ARG A 472 9.14 -15.85 -14.90
CA ARG A 472 9.56 -14.62 -14.22
C ARG A 472 9.66 -13.48 -15.24
N ASN A 473 8.67 -12.60 -15.33
CA ASN A 473 8.77 -11.42 -16.20
C ASN A 473 9.44 -10.25 -15.46
N LEU A 474 10.21 -9.43 -16.18
CA LEU A 474 10.79 -8.21 -15.64
C LEU A 474 9.69 -7.24 -15.18
N VAL A 475 10.02 -6.37 -14.23
CA VAL A 475 9.11 -5.35 -13.68
C VAL A 475 9.83 -4.00 -13.58
N ASN A 476 9.13 -2.97 -13.11
CA ASN A 476 9.71 -1.72 -12.66
C ASN A 476 9.20 -1.47 -11.24
N ALA A 477 9.93 -1.96 -10.24
CA ALA A 477 9.54 -1.88 -8.83
C ALA A 477 10.47 -0.96 -8.05
N LEU A 478 9.88 -0.07 -7.23
CA LEU A 478 10.59 0.77 -6.28
C LEU A 478 10.03 0.52 -4.86
N VAL A 479 10.92 0.25 -3.91
CA VAL A 479 10.61 0.12 -2.48
C VAL A 479 11.52 1.09 -1.71
N GLU A 480 10.91 2.06 -1.04
CA GLU A 480 11.66 3.16 -0.43
C GLU A 480 11.08 3.67 0.90
N GLY A 481 11.94 3.99 1.87
CA GLY A 481 11.53 4.65 3.12
C GLY A 481 10.60 3.80 3.99
N CYS A 482 10.63 2.47 3.85
CA CYS A 482 9.80 1.57 4.64
C CYS A 482 10.58 1.04 5.86
N ILE A 483 9.86 0.78 6.95
CA ILE A 483 10.35 -0.03 8.08
C ILE A 483 9.69 -1.40 8.02
N LEU A 484 10.51 -2.44 7.89
CA LEU A 484 10.08 -3.82 7.70
C LEU A 484 10.65 -4.70 8.79
N ILE A 485 9.77 -5.44 9.45
CA ILE A 485 10.08 -6.23 10.62
C ILE A 485 9.69 -7.68 10.35
N ALA A 486 10.71 -8.54 10.35
CA ALA A 486 10.60 -9.96 10.19
C ALA A 486 10.70 -10.69 11.54
N GLY A 487 9.78 -11.62 11.76
CA GLY A 487 9.69 -12.42 12.97
C GLY A 487 10.31 -13.82 12.86
N PHE A 488 9.87 -14.70 13.75
CA PHE A 488 10.53 -15.99 14.04
C PHE A 488 10.46 -17.03 12.91
N GLN A 489 9.49 -16.91 11.99
CA GLN A 489 9.41 -17.78 10.80
C GLN A 489 10.20 -17.22 9.63
N SER A 490 10.77 -16.02 9.78
CA SER A 490 11.34 -15.29 8.66
C SER A 490 12.54 -16.01 8.07
N ARG A 491 12.59 -15.97 6.74
CA ARG A 491 13.74 -16.38 5.94
C ARG A 491 14.42 -15.20 5.28
N ALA A 492 13.65 -14.14 5.03
CA ALA A 492 14.09 -12.91 4.42
C ALA A 492 13.20 -11.73 4.83
N ILE A 493 13.69 -10.51 4.61
CA ILE A 493 12.84 -9.31 4.71
C ILE A 493 12.15 -9.04 3.38
N PHE A 494 12.92 -9.19 2.29
CA PHE A 494 12.48 -9.01 0.92
C PHE A 494 12.63 -10.32 0.15
N GLU A 495 11.57 -10.73 -0.54
CA GLU A 495 11.61 -11.80 -1.55
C GLU A 495 11.41 -11.20 -2.94
N VAL A 496 12.29 -11.51 -3.88
CA VAL A 496 12.25 -10.96 -5.24
C VAL A 496 12.49 -12.04 -6.30
N SER A 497 11.58 -12.22 -7.25
CA SER A 497 11.87 -13.02 -8.46
C SER A 497 12.03 -12.19 -9.73
N HIS A 498 11.84 -10.88 -9.63
CA HIS A 498 11.74 -9.98 -10.77
C HIS A 498 12.94 -9.04 -10.87
N GLY A 499 13.63 -9.06 -12.00
CA GLY A 499 14.57 -8.03 -12.39
C GLY A 499 13.83 -6.71 -12.63
N GLY A 500 14.54 -5.59 -12.49
CA GLY A 500 13.98 -4.24 -12.52
C GLY A 500 13.37 -3.85 -11.18
N SER A 501 13.99 -4.30 -10.09
CA SER A 501 13.60 -3.98 -8.72
C SER A 501 14.67 -3.10 -8.06
N THR A 502 14.25 -1.97 -7.51
CA THR A 502 15.08 -1.09 -6.68
C THR A 502 14.53 -1.06 -5.27
N ILE A 503 15.36 -1.45 -4.30
CA ILE A 503 15.03 -1.46 -2.87
C ILE A 503 16.06 -0.58 -2.17
N ARG A 504 15.64 0.61 -1.71
CA ARG A 504 16.56 1.61 -1.13
C ARG A 504 15.99 2.34 0.07
N ASN A 505 16.84 2.91 0.93
CA ASN A 505 16.41 3.72 2.07
C ASN A 505 15.41 3.02 3.00
N ASN A 506 15.48 1.70 3.14
CA ASN A 506 14.60 0.96 4.05
C ASN A 506 15.32 0.61 5.36
N MET A 507 14.55 0.57 6.44
CA MET A 507 14.95 -0.01 7.73
C MET A 507 14.44 -1.46 7.77
N ALA A 508 15.33 -2.44 7.61
CA ALA A 508 15.00 -3.85 7.56
C ALA A 508 15.50 -4.56 8.81
N ILE A 509 14.60 -5.13 9.61
CA ILE A 509 14.91 -5.64 10.96
C ILE A 509 14.49 -7.10 11.09
N PHE A 510 15.46 -7.98 11.38
CA PHE A 510 15.17 -9.29 11.96
C PHE A 510 15.04 -9.14 13.47
N ALA A 511 13.86 -9.47 14.00
CA ALA A 511 13.57 -9.44 15.42
C ALA A 511 14.46 -10.43 16.20
N PRO A 512 14.89 -10.14 17.45
CA PRO A 512 15.73 -11.03 18.27
C PRO A 512 14.88 -12.14 18.92
N VAL A 513 14.17 -12.91 18.10
CA VAL A 513 13.30 -13.99 18.54
C VAL A 513 14.04 -15.31 18.49
N SER A 514 13.83 -16.17 19.48
CA SER A 514 14.48 -17.49 19.51
C SER A 514 14.01 -18.32 18.31
N HIS A 515 14.94 -18.68 17.43
CA HIS A 515 14.68 -19.67 16.40
C HIS A 515 14.75 -21.06 17.03
N ASP A 516 13.63 -21.77 17.10
CA ASP A 516 13.62 -23.12 17.67
C ASP A 516 14.33 -24.12 16.73
N SER A 517 15.38 -24.80 17.23
CA SER A 517 16.10 -25.83 16.47
C SER A 517 15.32 -27.14 16.29
N GLY A 518 14.17 -27.29 16.96
CA GLY A 518 13.24 -28.41 16.77
C GLY A 518 12.60 -28.42 15.39
N SER A 519 12.13 -29.61 14.95
CA SER A 519 11.49 -29.89 13.66
C SER A 519 10.09 -29.28 13.52
N ILE A 520 9.98 -28.00 13.81
CA ILE A 520 8.76 -27.23 13.68
C ILE A 520 8.61 -26.80 12.22
N GLY A 521 8.13 -27.75 11.42
CA GLY A 521 7.60 -27.50 10.09
C GLY A 521 8.61 -27.30 8.97
N GLY A 522 9.87 -27.72 9.08
CA GLY A 522 10.83 -27.70 7.95
C GLY A 522 11.16 -26.30 7.38
N PHE A 523 10.53 -25.25 7.91
CA PHE A 523 10.76 -23.86 7.52
C PHE A 523 11.92 -23.21 8.28
N ASN A 524 12.34 -23.82 9.37
CA ASN A 524 13.28 -23.28 10.36
C ASN A 524 14.76 -23.49 10.01
N ALA A 525 15.11 -23.42 8.72
CA ALA A 525 16.47 -23.67 8.30
C ALA A 525 17.41 -22.45 8.53
N GLY A 526 16.99 -21.48 9.36
CA GLY A 526 17.64 -20.20 9.65
C GLY A 526 17.16 -19.06 8.73
N ILE A 527 17.74 -17.87 8.90
CA ILE A 527 17.64 -16.74 7.95
C ILE A 527 18.41 -17.13 6.67
N GLN A 528 17.87 -18.11 5.97
CA GLN A 528 18.52 -18.68 4.80
C GLN A 528 18.56 -17.69 3.66
N GLY A 529 17.51 -16.89 3.49
CA GLY A 529 17.38 -15.92 2.41
C GLY A 529 18.22 -14.65 2.58
N GLY A 530 18.64 -14.32 3.80
CA GLY A 530 19.30 -13.03 4.07
C GLY A 530 18.31 -11.86 4.08
N PHE A 531 18.77 -10.62 3.99
CA PHE A 531 17.88 -9.46 3.93
C PHE A 531 17.10 -9.42 2.62
N LEU A 532 17.79 -9.61 1.49
CA LEU A 532 17.20 -9.78 0.17
C LEU A 532 17.40 -11.21 -0.33
N TRP A 533 16.30 -11.93 -0.52
CA TRP A 533 16.30 -13.27 -1.10
C TRP A 533 15.70 -13.25 -2.49
N MET A 534 16.50 -13.64 -3.48
CA MET A 534 16.02 -13.82 -4.85
C MET A 534 15.65 -15.29 -5.07
N GLU A 535 14.36 -15.56 -5.04
CA GLU A 535 13.76 -16.88 -5.23
C GLU A 535 12.38 -16.81 -5.88
N GLY A 536 11.84 -17.96 -6.27
CA GLY A 536 10.51 -18.12 -6.84
C GLY A 536 10.48 -18.19 -8.36
N GLY A 537 9.29 -18.46 -8.90
CA GLY A 537 9.07 -18.83 -10.30
C GLY A 537 9.68 -20.18 -10.67
N GLY A 538 8.95 -20.97 -11.47
CA GLY A 538 9.44 -22.26 -11.96
C GLY A 538 10.15 -22.20 -13.31
N GLN A 539 10.02 -21.08 -14.04
CA GLN A 539 10.52 -20.93 -15.40
C GLN A 539 11.42 -19.71 -15.51
N GLY A 540 12.68 -19.97 -15.87
CA GLY A 540 13.65 -18.91 -16.12
C GLY A 540 13.30 -18.05 -17.32
N ASN A 541 13.72 -16.80 -17.24
CA ASN A 541 13.54 -15.81 -18.29
C ASN A 541 14.81 -14.96 -18.36
N PRO A 542 15.64 -15.15 -19.41
CA PRO A 542 16.90 -14.43 -19.53
C PRO A 542 16.74 -12.91 -19.48
N ALA A 543 15.67 -12.34 -20.08
CA ALA A 543 15.45 -10.90 -20.06
C ALA A 543 15.28 -10.38 -18.62
N ASN A 544 14.50 -11.10 -17.81
CA ASN A 544 14.35 -10.81 -16.38
C ASN A 544 15.68 -10.96 -15.63
N GLU A 545 16.36 -12.08 -15.81
CA GLU A 545 17.58 -12.45 -15.08
C GLU A 545 18.78 -11.54 -15.40
N THR A 546 18.76 -10.86 -16.56
CA THR A 546 19.74 -9.82 -16.93
C THR A 546 19.32 -8.40 -16.55
N THR A 547 18.05 -8.19 -16.19
CA THR A 547 17.57 -6.86 -15.80
C THR A 547 18.08 -6.52 -14.39
N PRO A 548 18.60 -5.30 -14.15
CA PRO A 548 19.21 -4.94 -12.87
C PRO A 548 18.29 -5.13 -11.66
N VAL A 549 18.86 -5.61 -10.56
CA VAL A 549 18.30 -5.53 -9.21
C VAL A 549 19.21 -4.65 -8.37
N LEU A 550 18.67 -3.53 -7.89
CA LEU A 550 19.42 -2.54 -7.11
C LEU A 550 18.99 -2.62 -5.64
N PHE A 551 19.96 -2.76 -4.73
CA PHE A 551 19.72 -2.87 -3.29
C PHE A 551 20.70 -1.99 -2.54
N TYR A 552 20.31 -0.75 -2.20
CA TYR A 552 21.28 0.22 -1.69
C TYR A 552 20.77 1.20 -0.64
N ASN A 553 21.68 1.73 0.18
CA ASN A 553 21.37 2.66 1.27
C ASN A 553 20.25 2.15 2.19
N ASN A 554 20.18 0.84 2.44
CA ASN A 554 19.28 0.26 3.44
C ASN A 554 20.03 0.09 4.76
N THR A 555 19.34 0.30 5.88
CA THR A 555 19.85 -0.10 7.20
C THR A 555 19.32 -1.49 7.52
N LEU A 556 20.23 -2.45 7.57
CA LEU A 556 19.99 -3.88 7.70
C LEU A 556 20.36 -4.32 9.11
N VAL A 557 19.33 -4.50 9.94
CA VAL A 557 19.48 -4.75 11.37
C VAL A 557 19.18 -6.22 11.65
N ASN A 558 20.17 -6.94 12.13
CA ASN A 558 20.00 -8.32 12.55
C ASN A 558 20.15 -8.43 14.06
N LEU A 559 19.02 -8.52 14.76
CA LEU A 559 19.01 -8.68 16.22
C LEU A 559 19.03 -10.16 16.64
N THR A 560 18.97 -11.09 15.69
CA THR A 560 19.09 -12.54 15.98
C THR A 560 20.54 -12.96 16.22
N ASP A 561 20.72 -14.19 16.69
CA ASP A 561 22.01 -14.88 16.81
C ASP A 561 22.40 -15.69 15.56
N ILE A 562 21.61 -15.62 14.47
CA ILE A 562 21.87 -16.29 13.18
C ILE A 562 22.39 -15.29 12.14
N VAL A 563 23.52 -15.58 11.50
CA VAL A 563 24.09 -14.71 10.47
C VAL A 563 23.12 -14.61 9.29
N ALA A 564 22.71 -13.39 8.96
CA ALA A 564 21.92 -13.09 7.76
C ALA A 564 22.85 -12.60 6.66
N ALA A 565 22.75 -13.18 5.46
CA ALA A 565 23.40 -12.63 4.29
C ALA A 565 22.77 -11.28 3.92
N GLU A 566 23.54 -10.36 3.34
CA GLU A 566 22.97 -9.14 2.76
C GLU A 566 22.04 -9.48 1.60
N VAL A 567 22.53 -10.32 0.68
CA VAL A 567 21.80 -10.80 -0.49
C VAL A 567 22.04 -12.29 -0.66
N ARG A 568 20.98 -13.05 -0.95
CA ARG A 568 21.08 -14.42 -1.45
C ARG A 568 20.40 -14.54 -2.80
N ASP A 569 21.17 -14.93 -3.81
CA ASP A 569 20.66 -15.22 -5.13
C ASP A 569 20.49 -16.72 -5.36
N SER A 570 19.25 -17.20 -5.41
CA SER A 570 18.94 -18.59 -5.76
C SER A 570 18.47 -18.75 -7.21
N ILE A 571 18.29 -17.64 -7.94
CA ILE A 571 17.85 -17.60 -9.34
C ILE A 571 19.05 -17.53 -10.30
N GLY A 572 20.09 -16.79 -9.91
CA GLY A 572 21.29 -16.57 -10.74
C GLY A 572 21.19 -15.33 -11.63
N PHE A 573 20.69 -14.22 -11.08
CA PHE A 573 20.73 -12.92 -11.74
C PHE A 573 22.17 -12.52 -12.06
N SER A 574 22.38 -11.95 -13.25
CA SER A 574 23.71 -11.48 -13.68
C SER A 574 24.00 -10.04 -13.27
N SER A 575 23.00 -9.29 -12.79
CA SER A 575 23.10 -7.87 -12.46
C SER A 575 22.41 -7.55 -11.14
N VAL A 576 23.10 -7.84 -10.03
CA VAL A 576 22.64 -7.52 -8.67
C VAL A 576 23.64 -6.58 -8.03
N THR A 577 23.15 -5.43 -7.55
CA THR A 577 24.00 -4.35 -7.03
C THR A 577 23.66 -4.03 -5.57
N PRO A 578 24.26 -4.75 -4.61
CA PRO A 578 24.28 -4.34 -3.20
C PRO A 578 25.33 -3.24 -2.99
N ARG A 579 24.91 -2.03 -2.58
CA ARG A 579 25.79 -0.87 -2.35
C ARG A 579 25.34 -0.02 -1.19
N ASN A 580 26.28 0.61 -0.49
CA ASN A 580 26.00 1.60 0.57
C ASN A 580 25.02 1.15 1.67
N ASN A 581 24.78 -0.14 1.85
CA ASN A 581 23.93 -0.65 2.92
C ASN A 581 24.73 -0.65 4.23
N LEU A 582 24.06 -0.30 5.32
CA LEU A 582 24.61 -0.39 6.68
C LEU A 582 24.11 -1.68 7.30
N ILE A 583 25.01 -2.60 7.63
CA ILE A 583 24.68 -3.84 8.35
C ILE A 583 25.02 -3.65 9.83
N HIS A 584 24.01 -3.68 10.70
CA HIS A 584 24.16 -3.62 12.15
C HIS A 584 23.66 -4.94 12.76
N ALA A 585 24.56 -5.69 13.40
CA ALA A 585 24.27 -7.03 13.88
C ALA A 585 24.86 -7.25 15.29
N PRO A 586 24.33 -6.56 16.32
CA PRO A 586 25.00 -6.42 17.62
C PRO A 586 25.22 -7.75 18.36
N ALA A 587 24.44 -8.79 18.03
CA ALA A 587 24.58 -10.13 18.60
C ALA A 587 25.82 -10.91 18.13
N PHE A 588 26.50 -10.48 17.05
CA PHE A 588 27.69 -11.17 16.48
C PHE A 588 29.03 -10.62 16.98
N GLY A 589 29.02 -9.84 18.06
CA GLY A 589 30.22 -9.21 18.60
C GLY A 589 30.89 -8.26 17.61
N ALA A 590 32.22 -8.20 17.60
CA ALA A 590 32.98 -7.19 16.88
C ALA A 590 32.70 -7.14 15.37
N GLN A 591 32.38 -8.27 14.72
CA GLN A 591 32.07 -8.29 13.28
C GLN A 591 30.73 -7.63 12.95
N GLY A 592 29.74 -7.76 13.85
CA GLY A 592 28.43 -7.14 13.69
C GLY A 592 28.36 -5.70 14.19
N GLN A 593 29.44 -5.20 14.78
CA GLN A 593 29.59 -3.85 15.34
C GLN A 593 30.52 -2.95 14.49
N ARG A 594 30.69 -3.27 13.21
CA ARG A 594 31.60 -2.56 12.29
C ARG A 594 31.35 -1.04 12.23
N TYR A 595 30.09 -0.62 12.36
CA TYR A 595 29.67 0.77 12.18
C TYR A 595 29.27 1.47 13.50
N GLU A 596 29.65 0.91 14.64
CA GLU A 596 29.46 1.58 15.93
C GLU A 596 30.27 2.89 16.03
N PRO A 597 29.82 3.89 16.82
CA PRO A 597 28.57 3.90 17.58
C PRO A 597 27.32 4.12 16.71
N MET A 598 26.22 3.46 17.06
CA MET A 598 24.89 3.69 16.50
C MET A 598 23.95 4.37 17.51
N THR A 599 23.03 5.19 17.01
CA THR A 599 21.89 5.74 17.78
C THR A 599 20.64 4.93 17.44
N ALA A 600 19.90 4.55 18.48
CA ALA A 600 18.62 3.87 18.37
C ALA A 600 17.50 4.79 18.81
N GLN A 601 16.49 4.97 17.96
CA GLN A 601 15.27 5.68 18.30
C GLN A 601 14.06 4.81 17.99
N ARG A 602 13.26 4.48 19.01
CA ARG A 602 12.05 3.69 18.82
C ARG A 602 11.08 4.38 17.86
N ALA A 603 10.70 3.69 16.80
CA ALA A 603 9.71 4.14 15.82
C ALA A 603 8.28 3.86 16.31
N PHE A 604 8.02 2.64 16.79
CA PHE A 604 6.71 2.25 17.32
C PHE A 604 6.77 1.01 18.23
N GLU A 605 5.62 0.65 18.81
CA GLU A 605 5.41 -0.64 19.50
C GLU A 605 4.97 -1.73 18.51
N PRO A 606 5.74 -2.83 18.33
CA PRO A 606 5.34 -3.98 17.52
C PRO A 606 4.04 -4.64 17.99
N ARG A 607 3.34 -5.32 17.09
CA ARG A 607 2.07 -6.02 17.38
C ARG A 607 2.23 -7.50 17.66
N TYR A 608 3.31 -8.13 17.22
CA TYR A 608 3.42 -9.58 17.22
C TYR A 608 3.62 -10.15 18.63
N LEU A 609 2.56 -10.76 19.18
CA LEU A 609 2.54 -11.33 20.53
C LEU A 609 3.12 -12.75 20.62
N GLY A 610 3.63 -13.28 19.50
CA GLY A 610 4.13 -14.65 19.38
C GLY A 610 3.21 -15.54 18.56
N TYR A 611 3.49 -16.84 18.59
CA TYR A 611 2.83 -17.80 17.70
C TYR A 611 1.65 -18.50 18.38
N ARG A 612 0.52 -18.60 17.69
CA ARG A 612 -0.64 -19.40 18.11
C ARG A 612 -1.33 -19.99 16.89
N ASN A 613 -1.69 -21.26 16.95
CA ASN A 613 -2.67 -21.86 16.03
C ASN A 613 -3.90 -22.36 16.80
N SER A 614 -4.85 -22.98 16.10
CA SER A 614 -6.09 -23.53 16.69
C SER A 614 -5.87 -24.60 17.77
N SER A 615 -4.69 -25.24 17.81
CA SER A 615 -4.37 -26.37 18.68
C SER A 615 -3.31 -26.07 19.74
N THR A 616 -2.69 -24.89 19.73
CA THR A 616 -1.59 -24.54 20.64
C THR A 616 -1.91 -23.30 21.48
N PRO A 617 -1.46 -23.24 22.74
CA PRO A 617 -1.40 -21.99 23.49
C PRO A 617 -0.55 -20.93 22.76
N LEU A 618 -0.68 -19.66 23.17
CA LEU A 618 0.20 -18.61 22.65
C LEU A 618 1.63 -18.86 23.13
N ALA A 619 2.53 -19.10 22.19
CA ALA A 619 3.96 -19.24 22.38
C ALA A 619 4.61 -17.85 22.36
N THR A 620 4.59 -17.18 23.52
CA THR A 620 5.12 -15.81 23.69
C THR A 620 6.64 -15.72 23.55
N GLN A 621 7.37 -16.84 23.58
CA GLN A 621 8.81 -16.85 23.29
C GLN A 621 9.14 -16.43 21.85
N PHE A 622 8.14 -16.48 20.95
CA PHE A 622 8.26 -15.98 19.58
C PHE A 622 7.78 -14.53 19.43
N ALA A 623 7.35 -13.88 20.52
CA ALA A 623 6.89 -12.50 20.47
C ALA A 623 8.04 -11.56 20.08
N HIS A 624 7.68 -10.52 19.34
CA HIS A 624 8.57 -9.42 19.07
C HIS A 624 8.83 -8.62 20.35
N PRO A 625 10.09 -8.35 20.73
CA PRO A 625 10.35 -7.42 21.82
C PRO A 625 9.83 -6.03 21.50
N THR A 626 9.43 -5.31 22.53
CA THR A 626 8.77 -4.02 22.39
C THR A 626 9.65 -2.94 21.76
N ASP A 627 10.97 -3.07 21.89
CA ASP A 627 11.99 -2.08 21.51
C ASP A 627 12.64 -2.31 20.14
N MET A 628 12.24 -3.35 19.40
CA MET A 628 12.93 -3.71 18.16
C MET A 628 12.49 -2.88 16.94
N ALA A 629 11.29 -2.29 16.95
CA ALA A 629 10.82 -1.38 15.90
C ALA A 629 11.49 -0.02 16.08
N THR A 630 12.74 0.05 15.65
CA THR A 630 13.66 1.13 15.99
C THR A 630 14.36 1.64 14.73
N LEU A 631 14.50 2.96 14.65
CA LEU A 631 15.34 3.64 13.69
C LEU A 631 16.79 3.57 14.19
N TRP A 632 17.63 2.89 13.41
CA TRP A 632 19.07 2.76 13.67
C TRP A 632 19.83 3.73 12.78
N MET A 633 20.46 4.70 13.41
CA MET A 633 21.19 5.78 12.74
C MET A 633 22.67 5.69 13.10
N PRO A 634 23.61 5.94 12.17
CA PRO A 634 25.00 6.20 12.54
C PRO A 634 25.02 7.29 13.62
N ALA A 635 25.80 7.14 14.69
CA ALA A 635 26.00 8.23 15.65
C ALA A 635 27.23 9.06 15.25
N LEU A 636 27.44 10.21 15.91
CA LEU A 636 28.66 10.99 15.72
C LEU A 636 29.90 10.11 15.94
N ASN A 637 30.86 10.19 15.01
CA ASN A 637 32.06 9.34 14.93
C ASN A 637 31.84 7.90 14.44
N SER A 638 30.63 7.53 14.01
CA SER A 638 30.42 6.26 13.33
C SER A 638 31.23 6.20 12.03
N PRO A 639 31.93 5.09 11.75
CA PRO A 639 32.55 4.84 10.45
C PRO A 639 31.56 4.67 9.30
N ALA A 640 30.25 4.82 9.51
CA ALA A 640 29.27 4.85 8.42
C ALA A 640 29.00 6.27 7.88
N LEU A 641 29.41 7.31 8.62
CA LEU A 641 29.12 8.70 8.25
C LEU A 641 29.94 9.15 7.05
N GLY A 642 29.26 9.59 5.98
CA GLY A 642 29.93 10.07 4.77
C GLY A 642 30.63 8.98 3.95
N GLU A 643 30.32 7.70 4.18
CA GLU A 643 31.02 6.57 3.55
C GLU A 643 30.26 5.91 2.38
N ALA A 644 29.12 6.46 1.97
CA ALA A 644 28.43 6.05 0.73
C ALA A 644 29.13 6.63 -0.51
N LEU A 645 30.35 6.15 -0.78
CA LEU A 645 31.26 6.71 -1.79
C LEU A 645 31.11 6.09 -3.19
N ILE A 646 30.19 5.14 -3.38
CA ILE A 646 30.08 4.34 -4.61
C ILE A 646 28.63 4.32 -5.08
N GLU A 647 28.37 4.66 -6.34
CA GLU A 647 27.04 4.56 -6.93
C GLU A 647 26.55 3.09 -7.07
N PRO A 648 25.22 2.84 -7.02
CA PRO A 648 24.16 3.83 -6.80
C PRO A 648 24.07 4.29 -5.35
N ASN A 649 23.79 5.58 -5.16
CA ASN A 649 23.46 6.18 -3.87
C ASN A 649 22.04 6.73 -3.91
N ALA A 650 21.34 6.70 -2.77
CA ALA A 650 20.05 7.35 -2.68
C ALA A 650 20.23 8.84 -2.40
N HIS A 651 19.43 9.70 -3.06
CA HIS A 651 19.55 11.15 -2.88
C HIS A 651 18.74 11.69 -1.72
N THR A 652 17.68 10.97 -1.34
CA THR A 652 16.96 11.22 -0.10
C THR A 652 17.25 10.15 0.92
N ASP A 653 17.02 10.43 2.20
CA ASP A 653 17.07 9.46 3.28
C ASP A 653 15.67 8.82 3.53
N PHE A 654 15.58 8.02 4.59
CA PHE A 654 14.36 7.37 5.08
C PHE A 654 13.21 8.36 5.30
N LYS A 655 13.49 9.55 5.84
CA LYS A 655 12.51 10.61 6.13
C LYS A 655 12.11 11.38 4.88
N GLY A 656 12.87 11.22 3.79
CA GLY A 656 12.71 11.98 2.56
C GLY A 656 13.49 13.29 2.54
N GLU A 657 14.42 13.47 3.47
CA GLU A 657 15.35 14.59 3.48
C GLU A 657 16.47 14.32 2.49
N LEU A 658 17.01 15.38 1.87
CA LEU A 658 18.19 15.19 1.01
C LEU A 658 19.40 14.81 1.85
N ARG A 659 20.19 13.89 1.31
CA ARG A 659 21.40 13.41 1.98
C ARG A 659 22.55 14.42 1.83
N PRO A 660 23.46 14.51 2.82
CA PRO A 660 24.70 15.26 2.66
C PRO A 660 25.58 14.61 1.59
N GLU A 661 26.59 15.36 1.11
CA GLU A 661 27.60 14.84 0.19
C GLU A 661 28.99 14.92 0.85
N PRO A 662 29.69 13.77 1.06
CA PRO A 662 29.22 12.41 0.78
C PRO A 662 28.12 11.95 1.76
N ALA A 663 27.23 11.08 1.29
CA ALA A 663 26.15 10.53 2.11
C ALA A 663 26.66 9.44 3.07
N SER A 664 25.90 9.16 4.12
CA SER A 664 26.20 8.05 5.03
C SER A 664 25.74 6.71 4.46
N LEU A 665 26.35 5.61 4.94
CA LEU A 665 25.80 4.27 4.71
C LEU A 665 24.44 4.12 5.40
N GLY A 666 23.57 3.30 4.83
CA GLY A 666 22.26 2.99 5.42
C GLY A 666 21.17 3.98 5.04
N ALA A 667 19.99 3.82 5.65
CA ALA A 667 18.76 4.52 5.27
C ALA A 667 18.63 5.93 5.86
N THR A 668 19.33 6.22 6.95
CA THR A 668 19.14 7.44 7.75
C THR A 668 20.42 8.24 7.89
N GLU A 669 20.30 9.55 8.01
CA GLU A 669 21.40 10.45 8.34
C GLU A 669 21.41 10.84 9.84
N VAL A 670 22.51 11.40 10.33
CA VAL A 670 22.57 12.00 11.68
C VAL A 670 21.76 13.30 11.69
N SER A 671 20.85 13.41 12.66
CA SER A 671 20.14 14.65 12.99
C SER A 671 21.02 15.67 13.70
#